data_AF-A0A0X3VMP8-F1
#
_entry.id   AF-A0A0X3VMP8-F1
#
_cell.length_a   1.000
_cell.length_b   1.000
_cell.length_c   1.000
_cell.angle_alpha   90.00
_cell.angle_beta   90.00
_cell.angle_gamma   90.00
#
_symmetry.space_group_name_H-M   'P 1'
#
loop_
_entity.id
_entity.type
_entity.pdbx_description
1 polymer ?
#
loop_
_entity_poly.entity_id
_entity_poly.type
_entity_poly.pdbx_seq_one_letter_code
_entity_poly.pdbx_strand_id
1 'polypeptide(L)'
;MTATDATVMTAPAEGTFAGLRGQLQEAAATFAGGPDALEDILLGIVDDVDRALHEPLEIFPVCHHSPASALAMARRLRQKQPKVVYLELCEDMAPLLTELRNCKLPVAVQAFATDTDGFPAEWSPLSVVAPITEASAEYQAIAYALDTPGVELVLVDRSSDHVFQWDARRPLPAAPADPDAPPAEPEAALHGDAVGVEIGDLRPRFAELEEHLLRHGKVRHWSEWWHQYVEVPLGDGDHDTYRQVMLLIGSLFRRLAPGDPHRVRVDEDRERHMWTRMRAHLAATGTDPADCLYVCGAFHAASRVAEFGVHGTDTFDPGPRTATKWQYGLIPSSHAAIEAQFGLAGGSVSIAATVWAKNLKRTRTRPYRLAGQAGTRTAAKQAKEATQRTAAAPPADPADRLTGFLRQPPALDRLDEAELLGWSVDIVRAARRNGYLASTADAIAVFETSILLAGMRDRARPTPYDFQDAAVTCIEKDTVPGRRDVRRLVEIMMGGDRVGQVGYDALPPLARDVHDRLAPLNLPLQQRGVQRALLDIAGRPELADCSDVLWILRRLLPRGAARPIMGERRLGERSLQESWDLALGTHQRALIELGYEGVSIEQVLEQRLRRTAYAPHATTATVLEAVEDATLYLGSRRLADELGAHALEVLATERSVDGAPEVLRRVRRLLAHYRTSEPVLPPWIESFVKTGYAHYCTLLPTAFTDEDATVRQVAAMLGFLFSMEGLALSLGCDRTQLELAVAQSHPDDPARTALVWAARTHLGTLTRAELRARCAALLDNPLVVPAYPRYLSGFLHALEPVPALTDFVVEAVSNAFARLPDPVLLPWLPTLITTLRADGAELAPLLIREAGRLFPGRLPALDTWTPPWRTPPAAPAAPLTAPAGATPRGTPLLAAHPATCDALADLLGYDGTWQDAASTAGPQGAAALTTRYPATARAVAALLTGS
;
A
#
# COMPACT_ATOMS: atom_id res chain seq x y z
N MET A 1 -87.78 31.90 19.48
CA MET A 1 -87.05 30.61 19.49
C MET A 1 -86.28 30.49 18.20
N THR A 2 -85.09 29.87 18.31
CA THR A 2 -84.12 29.45 17.28
C THR A 2 -83.31 30.54 16.57
N ALA A 3 -82.05 30.58 17.00
CA ALA A 3 -80.95 31.38 16.50
C ALA A 3 -80.28 30.69 15.30
N THR A 4 -79.86 31.50 14.34
CA THR A 4 -78.94 31.19 13.24
C THR A 4 -77.50 31.30 13.74
N ASP A 5 -76.77 30.19 13.69
CA ASP A 5 -75.33 30.12 13.97
C ASP A 5 -74.55 30.76 12.82
N ALA A 6 -73.83 31.85 13.14
CA ALA A 6 -72.86 32.47 12.27
C ALA A 6 -71.58 31.64 12.28
N THR A 7 -71.32 30.93 11.19
CA THR A 7 -70.01 30.32 10.92
C THR A 7 -69.01 31.45 10.71
N VAL A 8 -68.18 31.69 11.71
CA VAL A 8 -67.03 32.59 11.62
C VAL A 8 -66.08 32.02 10.58
N MET A 9 -66.10 32.61 9.39
CA MET A 9 -65.13 32.36 8.33
C MET A 9 -63.82 33.00 8.77
N THR A 10 -62.96 32.22 9.43
CA THR A 10 -61.56 32.59 9.66
C THR A 10 -60.89 32.73 8.30
N ALA A 11 -60.51 33.96 7.94
CA ALA A 11 -59.65 34.22 6.78
C ALA A 11 -58.37 33.38 6.89
N PRO A 12 -57.85 32.82 5.77
CA PRO A 12 -56.57 32.13 5.80
C PRO A 12 -55.49 33.16 6.22
N ALA A 13 -54.70 32.82 7.23
CA ALA A 13 -53.53 33.62 7.57
C ALA A 13 -52.64 33.73 6.33
N GLU A 14 -52.36 34.94 5.86
CA GLU A 14 -51.42 35.16 4.76
C GLU A 14 -50.04 34.63 5.21
N GLY A 15 -49.63 33.48 4.67
CA GLY A 15 -48.33 32.88 4.99
C GLY A 15 -47.15 33.73 4.53
N THR A 16 -45.99 33.57 5.17
CA THR A 16 -44.76 34.37 4.98
C THR A 16 -44.41 34.66 3.51
N PHE A 17 -44.63 33.69 2.61
CA PHE A 17 -44.28 33.78 1.19
C PHE A 17 -45.48 33.97 0.24
N ALA A 18 -46.63 34.47 0.71
CA ALA A 18 -47.84 34.63 -0.11
C ALA A 18 -47.59 35.42 -1.41
N GLY A 19 -46.78 36.48 -1.35
CA GLY A 19 -46.41 37.28 -2.53
C GLY A 19 -45.50 36.55 -3.53
N LEU A 20 -44.63 35.64 -3.06
CA LEU A 20 -43.79 34.79 -3.91
C LEU A 20 -44.62 33.70 -4.58
N ARG A 21 -45.51 33.04 -3.81
CA ARG A 21 -46.43 32.02 -4.32
C ARG A 21 -47.26 32.54 -5.48
N GLY A 22 -47.84 33.74 -5.36
CA GLY A 22 -48.61 34.36 -6.44
C GLY A 22 -47.81 34.59 -7.73
N GLN A 23 -46.54 35.03 -7.62
CA GLN A 23 -45.67 35.24 -8.78
C GLN A 23 -45.29 33.92 -9.47
N LEU A 24 -44.97 32.89 -8.69
CA LEU A 24 -44.62 31.57 -9.22
C LEU A 24 -45.81 30.90 -9.90
N GLN A 25 -47.01 31.09 -9.36
CA GLN A 25 -48.26 30.62 -9.97
C GLN A 25 -48.52 31.31 -11.31
N GLU A 26 -48.37 32.64 -11.39
CA GLU A 26 -48.49 33.38 -12.64
C GLU A 26 -47.43 32.95 -13.68
N ALA A 27 -46.19 32.74 -13.23
CA ALA A 27 -45.11 32.23 -14.08
C ALA A 27 -45.46 30.83 -14.61
N ALA A 28 -45.85 29.90 -13.75
CA ALA A 28 -46.24 28.55 -14.15
C ALA A 28 -47.38 28.56 -15.18
N ALA A 29 -48.42 29.38 -14.96
CA ALA A 29 -49.53 29.56 -15.89
C ALA A 29 -49.08 30.12 -17.25
N THR A 30 -48.10 31.03 -17.27
CA THR A 30 -47.56 31.63 -18.50
C THR A 30 -46.75 30.64 -19.33
N PHE A 31 -46.05 29.71 -18.67
CA PHE A 31 -45.24 28.68 -19.34
C PHE A 31 -46.06 27.43 -19.76
N ALA A 32 -47.34 27.32 -19.39
CA ALA A 32 -48.10 26.09 -19.56
C ALA A 32 -48.73 25.90 -20.96
N GLY A 33 -48.34 24.79 -21.60
CA GLY A 33 -49.07 24.07 -22.65
C GLY A 33 -49.32 22.59 -22.31
N GLY A 34 -49.30 22.23 -21.02
CA GLY A 34 -49.45 20.87 -20.46
C GLY A 34 -49.41 20.90 -18.91
N PRO A 35 -49.87 19.82 -18.21
CA PRO A 35 -50.55 19.89 -16.92
C PRO A 35 -49.63 20.17 -15.72
N ASP A 36 -50.13 20.94 -14.75
CA ASP A 36 -49.91 21.07 -13.29
C ASP A 36 -48.50 20.84 -12.65
N ALA A 37 -47.61 20.05 -13.25
CA ALA A 37 -46.34 19.61 -12.65
C ALA A 37 -45.32 20.74 -12.42
N LEU A 38 -45.26 21.76 -13.28
CA LEU A 38 -44.36 22.90 -13.08
C LEU A 38 -44.82 23.76 -11.89
N GLU A 39 -46.12 23.97 -11.76
CA GLU A 39 -46.72 24.68 -10.63
C GLU A 39 -46.46 23.92 -9.32
N ASP A 40 -46.67 22.59 -9.32
CA ASP A 40 -46.39 21.72 -8.16
C ASP A 40 -44.91 21.75 -7.73
N ILE A 41 -43.98 21.83 -8.68
CA ILE A 41 -42.54 21.97 -8.38
C ILE A 41 -42.28 23.35 -7.77
N LEU A 42 -42.68 24.44 -8.45
CA LEU A 42 -42.34 25.80 -8.04
C LEU A 42 -43.00 26.18 -6.70
N LEU A 43 -44.29 25.94 -6.54
CA LEU A 43 -45.01 26.21 -5.29
C LEU A 43 -44.49 25.31 -4.16
N GLY A 44 -44.26 24.03 -4.47
CA GLY A 44 -43.79 23.11 -3.48
C GLY A 44 -42.37 23.41 -2.96
N ILE A 45 -41.50 24.05 -3.75
CA ILE A 45 -40.19 24.53 -3.25
C ILE A 45 -40.41 25.54 -2.11
N VAL A 46 -41.31 26.49 -2.33
CA VAL A 46 -41.64 27.51 -1.32
C VAL A 46 -42.30 26.87 -0.10
N ASP A 47 -43.15 25.87 -0.29
CA ASP A 47 -43.80 25.15 0.82
C ASP A 47 -42.79 24.33 1.64
N ASP A 48 -41.77 23.73 1.02
CA ASP A 48 -40.70 23.05 1.75
C ASP A 48 -39.85 24.05 2.56
N VAL A 49 -39.56 25.24 2.01
CA VAL A 49 -38.88 26.33 2.74
C VAL A 49 -39.73 26.78 3.93
N ASP A 50 -41.01 27.08 3.69
CA ASP A 50 -41.96 27.54 4.71
C ASP A 50 -42.10 26.52 5.85
N ARG A 51 -42.25 25.22 5.50
CA ARG A 51 -42.30 24.11 6.47
C ARG A 51 -41.03 24.03 7.32
N ALA A 52 -39.85 24.07 6.70
CA ALA A 52 -38.59 23.95 7.41
C ALA A 52 -38.27 25.18 8.28
N LEU A 53 -38.78 26.38 7.94
CA LEU A 53 -38.61 27.58 8.77
C LEU A 53 -39.46 27.54 10.04
N HIS A 54 -40.66 26.94 9.97
CA HIS A 54 -41.59 26.82 11.09
C HIS A 54 -41.32 25.62 12.01
N GLU A 55 -40.37 24.76 11.66
CA GLU A 55 -39.96 23.64 12.51
C GLU A 55 -39.35 24.15 13.84
N PRO A 56 -39.85 23.72 15.02
CA PRO A 56 -39.35 24.17 16.32
C PRO A 56 -37.86 23.86 16.54
N LEU A 57 -37.41 22.69 16.06
CA LEU A 57 -36.00 22.35 15.98
C LEU A 57 -35.39 23.04 14.76
N GLU A 58 -34.51 24.01 14.99
CA GLU A 58 -33.93 24.76 13.87
C GLU A 58 -33.05 23.87 12.98
N ILE A 59 -33.47 23.74 11.72
CA ILE A 59 -32.72 23.06 10.67
C ILE A 59 -31.74 24.05 10.02
N PHE A 60 -30.46 23.72 10.07
CA PHE A 60 -29.36 24.45 9.45
C PHE A 60 -28.82 23.66 8.24
N PRO A 61 -29.25 24.00 7.01
CA PRO A 61 -28.80 23.33 5.80
C PRO A 61 -27.35 23.70 5.45
N VAL A 62 -26.55 22.71 5.05
CA VAL A 62 -25.14 22.87 4.67
C VAL A 62 -24.82 22.17 3.35
N CYS A 63 -23.69 22.56 2.77
CA CYS A 63 -22.97 21.80 1.75
C CYS A 63 -21.58 21.45 2.31
N HIS A 64 -21.11 20.21 2.12
CA HIS A 64 -19.79 19.82 2.63
C HIS A 64 -18.69 20.73 2.07
N HIS A 65 -17.71 21.08 2.89
CA HIS A 65 -16.57 21.93 2.51
C HIS A 65 -16.94 23.32 1.93
N SER A 66 -18.14 23.82 2.23
CA SER A 66 -18.63 25.13 1.80
C SER A 66 -18.16 26.27 2.73
N PRO A 67 -17.36 27.24 2.24
CA PRO A 67 -16.96 28.38 3.05
C PRO A 67 -18.12 29.30 3.42
N ALA A 68 -19.17 29.41 2.59
CA ALA A 68 -20.39 30.13 2.95
C ALA A 68 -21.12 29.44 4.11
N SER A 69 -21.27 28.10 4.05
CA SER A 69 -21.88 27.30 5.12
C SER A 69 -21.11 27.44 6.43
N ALA A 70 -19.78 27.33 6.38
CA ALA A 70 -18.93 27.50 7.55
C ALA A 70 -19.08 28.89 8.20
N LEU A 71 -19.22 29.94 7.38
CA LEU A 71 -19.32 31.31 7.86
C LEU A 71 -20.68 31.60 8.48
N ALA A 72 -21.74 31.17 7.82
CA ALA A 72 -23.10 31.25 8.32
C ALA A 72 -23.23 30.47 9.64
N MET A 73 -22.63 29.28 9.74
CA MET A 73 -22.61 28.48 10.96
C MET A 73 -21.89 29.21 12.10
N ALA A 74 -20.68 29.71 11.86
CA ALA A 74 -19.91 30.43 12.90
C ALA A 74 -20.65 31.68 13.41
N ARG A 75 -21.40 32.39 12.55
CA ARG A 75 -22.26 33.50 12.99
C ARG A 75 -23.47 33.01 13.77
N ARG A 76 -24.16 31.96 13.27
CA ARG A 76 -25.38 31.46 13.89
C ARG A 76 -25.14 30.88 15.27
N LEU A 77 -24.06 30.12 15.47
CA LEU A 77 -23.70 29.58 16.78
C LEU A 77 -23.45 30.67 17.83
N ARG A 78 -22.91 31.83 17.42
CA ARG A 78 -22.73 32.99 18.32
C ARG A 78 -24.05 33.66 18.71
N GLN A 79 -25.02 33.65 17.80
CA GLN A 79 -26.33 34.28 18.00
C GLN A 79 -27.30 33.36 18.76
N LYS A 80 -27.42 32.11 18.33
CA LYS A 80 -28.37 31.12 18.87
C LYS A 80 -27.88 30.49 20.17
N GLN A 81 -26.57 30.20 20.26
CA GLN A 81 -25.95 29.49 21.38
C GLN A 81 -26.71 28.21 21.79
N PRO A 82 -26.90 27.24 20.88
CA PRO A 82 -27.70 26.05 21.16
C PRO A 82 -27.07 25.19 22.26
N LYS A 83 -27.91 24.53 23.06
CA LYS A 83 -27.49 23.57 24.10
C LYS A 83 -27.19 22.19 23.51
N VAL A 84 -27.83 21.84 22.40
CA VAL A 84 -27.60 20.56 21.70
C VAL A 84 -27.41 20.84 20.22
N VAL A 85 -26.37 20.24 19.64
CA VAL A 85 -26.11 20.24 18.21
C VAL A 85 -26.27 18.82 17.69
N TYR A 86 -27.27 18.61 16.83
CA TYR A 86 -27.42 17.38 16.07
C TYR A 86 -26.64 17.53 14.75
N LEU A 87 -25.78 16.57 14.43
CA LEU A 87 -24.93 16.62 13.24
C LEU A 87 -25.12 15.36 12.38
N GLU A 88 -25.38 15.55 11.08
CA GLU A 88 -25.36 14.50 10.07
C GLU A 88 -23.94 13.95 9.90
N LEU A 89 -23.60 12.97 10.73
CA LEU A 89 -22.37 12.18 10.67
C LEU A 89 -22.67 10.82 11.32
N CYS A 90 -21.95 9.77 10.92
CA CYS A 90 -22.18 8.43 11.44
C CYS A 90 -22.11 8.37 12.96
N GLU A 91 -23.17 7.85 13.58
CA GLU A 91 -23.35 7.83 15.04
C GLU A 91 -22.20 7.18 15.81
N ASP A 92 -21.52 6.20 15.23
CA ASP A 92 -20.44 5.43 15.84
C ASP A 92 -19.06 6.11 15.76
N MET A 93 -18.95 7.20 15.00
CA MET A 93 -17.73 8.01 14.90
C MET A 93 -17.59 9.08 15.99
N ALA A 94 -18.63 9.30 16.81
CA ALA A 94 -18.66 10.35 17.82
C ALA A 94 -17.44 10.36 18.78
N PRO A 95 -16.93 9.21 19.26
CA PRO A 95 -15.77 9.19 20.17
C PRO A 95 -14.48 9.77 19.57
N LEU A 96 -14.36 9.81 18.24
CA LEU A 96 -13.15 10.30 17.57
C LEU A 96 -13.08 11.83 17.50
N LEU A 97 -14.21 12.53 17.66
CA LEU A 97 -14.26 13.97 17.45
C LEU A 97 -13.47 14.76 18.50
N THR A 98 -13.33 14.22 19.71
CA THR A 98 -12.50 14.82 20.77
C THR A 98 -11.02 14.85 20.40
N GLU A 99 -10.56 13.89 19.61
CA GLU A 99 -9.16 13.74 19.19
C GLU A 99 -8.76 14.70 18.07
N LEU A 100 -9.72 15.41 17.45
CA LEU A 100 -9.44 16.46 16.45
C LEU A 100 -8.60 17.61 17.02
N ARG A 101 -8.58 17.80 18.35
CA ARG A 101 -7.69 18.78 19.01
C ARG A 101 -6.21 18.40 18.88
N ASN A 102 -5.92 17.11 18.74
CA ASN A 102 -4.56 16.61 18.59
C ASN A 102 -4.11 16.65 17.12
N CYS A 103 -4.94 17.17 16.21
CA CYS A 103 -4.70 17.10 14.77
C CYS A 103 -4.49 18.47 14.13
N LYS A 104 -3.78 18.48 12.99
CA LYS A 104 -3.73 19.60 12.06
C LYS A 104 -4.60 19.25 10.85
N LEU A 105 -5.66 20.02 10.62
CA LEU A 105 -6.59 19.78 9.50
C LEU A 105 -5.93 20.01 8.12
N PRO A 106 -6.37 19.30 7.06
CA PRO A 106 -7.47 18.33 7.04
C PRO A 106 -7.11 16.93 7.52
N VAL A 107 -7.99 16.32 8.31
CA VAL A 107 -7.92 14.89 8.69
C VAL A 107 -9.26 14.23 8.39
N ALA A 108 -9.29 12.91 8.26
CA ALA A 108 -10.54 12.16 8.13
C ALA A 108 -10.79 11.30 9.35
N VAL A 109 -12.04 11.30 9.80
CA VAL A 109 -12.57 10.36 10.77
C VAL A 109 -12.82 9.05 10.03
N GLN A 110 -12.27 7.94 10.52
CA GLN A 110 -12.31 6.66 9.82
C GLN A 110 -12.94 5.59 10.69
N ALA A 111 -13.82 4.80 10.08
CA ALA A 111 -14.20 3.47 10.53
C ALA A 111 -13.62 2.44 9.56
N PHE A 112 -13.05 1.36 10.09
CA PHE A 112 -12.32 0.35 9.32
C PHE A 112 -12.62 -1.05 9.87
N ALA A 113 -12.83 -2.02 8.98
CA ALA A 113 -13.05 -3.41 9.35
C ALA A 113 -12.39 -4.37 8.34
N THR A 114 -11.50 -5.22 8.84
CA THR A 114 -10.89 -6.34 8.10
C THR A 114 -11.66 -7.64 8.31
N ASP A 115 -12.08 -7.90 9.55
CA ASP A 115 -12.87 -9.07 9.93
C ASP A 115 -14.36 -8.75 9.84
N THR A 116 -14.93 -8.99 8.66
CA THR A 116 -16.35 -8.79 8.37
C THR A 116 -17.19 -10.00 8.72
N ASP A 117 -18.32 -9.80 9.39
CA ASP A 117 -19.31 -10.85 9.68
C ASP A 117 -20.68 -10.32 9.26
N GLY A 118 -21.31 -10.97 8.28
CA GLY A 118 -22.56 -10.52 7.67
C GLY A 118 -22.41 -9.79 6.33
N PHE A 119 -21.18 -9.45 5.90
CA PHE A 119 -20.89 -8.90 4.56
C PHE A 119 -20.11 -9.89 3.70
N PRO A 120 -20.21 -9.82 2.35
CA PRO A 120 -19.39 -10.61 1.44
C PRO A 120 -17.88 -10.42 1.70
N ALA A 121 -17.13 -11.52 1.78
CA ALA A 121 -15.69 -11.47 2.07
C ALA A 121 -14.89 -10.65 1.04
N GLU A 122 -15.37 -10.61 -0.21
CA GLU A 122 -14.79 -9.81 -1.31
C GLU A 122 -14.91 -8.30 -1.11
N TRP A 123 -15.75 -7.84 -0.17
CA TRP A 123 -15.84 -6.41 0.15
C TRP A 123 -14.77 -5.96 1.14
N SER A 124 -14.20 -6.89 1.92
CA SER A 124 -13.18 -6.61 2.91
C SER A 124 -11.84 -6.20 2.25
N PRO A 125 -11.12 -5.19 2.78
CA PRO A 125 -11.48 -4.39 3.96
C PRO A 125 -12.59 -3.38 3.69
N LEU A 126 -13.48 -3.21 4.66
CA LEU A 126 -14.48 -2.13 4.67
C LEU A 126 -13.86 -0.88 5.28
N SER A 127 -14.06 0.26 4.63
CA SER A 127 -13.65 1.55 5.19
C SER A 127 -14.66 2.64 4.89
N VAL A 128 -15.03 3.40 5.91
CA VAL A 128 -15.83 4.62 5.83
C VAL A 128 -14.97 5.79 6.31
N VAL A 129 -14.94 6.89 5.57
CA VAL A 129 -14.18 8.09 5.91
C VAL A 129 -15.06 9.34 5.86
N ALA A 130 -14.90 10.22 6.84
CA ALA A 130 -15.52 11.55 6.87
C ALA A 130 -14.42 12.62 7.01
N PRO A 131 -13.98 13.24 5.90
CA PRO A 131 -12.95 14.26 5.94
C PRO A 131 -13.44 15.56 6.57
N ILE A 132 -12.62 16.17 7.43
CA ILE A 132 -12.93 17.40 8.14
C ILE A 132 -11.92 18.50 7.76
N THR A 133 -12.44 19.65 7.35
CA THR A 133 -11.68 20.87 7.02
C THR A 133 -12.12 22.04 7.91
N GLU A 134 -11.24 23.01 8.18
CA GLU A 134 -11.64 24.23 8.93
C GLU A 134 -12.75 25.02 8.22
N ALA A 135 -12.73 25.03 6.88
CA ALA A 135 -13.70 25.69 6.01
C ALA A 135 -14.99 24.85 5.79
N SER A 136 -15.50 24.21 6.85
CA SER A 136 -16.71 23.40 6.83
C SER A 136 -17.62 23.77 8.01
N ALA A 137 -18.93 23.74 7.82
CA ALA A 137 -19.90 24.05 8.88
C ALA A 137 -19.87 23.02 10.00
N GLU A 138 -19.62 21.77 9.63
CA GLU A 138 -19.45 20.59 10.46
C GLU A 138 -18.32 20.83 11.46
N TYR A 139 -17.15 21.27 11.00
CA TYR A 139 -16.05 21.60 11.92
C TYR A 139 -16.39 22.75 12.87
N GLN A 140 -17.07 23.81 12.39
CA GLN A 140 -17.47 24.93 13.25
C GLN A 140 -18.46 24.48 14.34
N ALA A 141 -19.40 23.59 14.00
CA ALA A 141 -20.36 22.99 14.91
C ALA A 141 -19.68 22.07 15.94
N ILE A 142 -18.77 21.20 15.49
CA ILE A 142 -17.98 20.31 16.35
C ILE A 142 -17.12 21.13 17.33
N ALA A 143 -16.38 22.11 16.82
CA ALA A 143 -15.50 22.95 17.65
C ALA A 143 -16.29 23.76 18.68
N TYR A 144 -17.46 24.28 18.31
CA TYR A 144 -18.36 24.95 19.24
C TYR A 144 -18.82 24.02 20.36
N ALA A 145 -19.35 22.84 20.02
CA ALA A 145 -19.92 21.93 21.01
C ALA A 145 -18.85 21.37 21.97
N LEU A 146 -17.67 21.02 21.46
CA LEU A 146 -16.60 20.44 22.28
C LEU A 146 -15.92 21.44 23.24
N ASP A 147 -15.86 22.73 22.88
CA ASP A 147 -15.19 23.75 23.70
C ASP A 147 -16.17 24.64 24.49
N THR A 148 -17.49 24.50 24.28
CA THR A 148 -18.51 25.25 25.02
C THR A 148 -19.05 24.38 26.16
N PRO A 149 -18.84 24.75 27.44
CA PRO A 149 -19.33 23.97 28.57
C PRO A 149 -20.84 23.78 28.54
N GLY A 150 -21.29 22.54 28.73
CA GLY A 150 -22.72 22.19 28.82
C GLY A 150 -23.44 22.10 27.47
N VAL A 151 -22.72 22.20 26.35
CA VAL A 151 -23.27 21.90 25.02
C VAL A 151 -23.03 20.44 24.68
N GLU A 152 -24.05 19.75 24.19
CA GLU A 152 -23.98 18.37 23.74
C GLU A 152 -23.89 18.29 22.22
N LEU A 153 -23.04 17.40 21.72
CA LEU A 153 -22.94 17.05 20.30
C LEU A 153 -23.49 15.65 20.08
N VAL A 154 -24.54 15.52 19.26
CA VAL A 154 -25.19 14.25 18.97
C VAL A 154 -25.07 13.97 17.48
N LEU A 155 -24.35 12.91 17.12
CA LEU A 155 -24.26 12.44 15.74
C LEU A 155 -25.53 11.64 15.41
N VAL A 156 -26.24 12.01 14.35
CA VAL A 156 -27.59 11.50 14.07
C VAL A 156 -27.73 10.63 12.84
N ASP A 157 -26.71 10.51 11.99
CA ASP A 157 -26.77 9.66 10.80
C ASP A 157 -26.46 8.19 11.15
N ARG A 158 -26.78 7.30 10.20
CA ARG A 158 -26.60 5.85 10.28
C ARG A 158 -25.17 5.46 10.69
N SER A 159 -25.02 4.33 11.37
CA SER A 159 -23.71 3.80 11.73
C SER A 159 -22.88 3.41 10.50
N SER A 160 -21.56 3.30 10.67
CA SER A 160 -20.64 2.85 9.62
C SER A 160 -21.03 1.48 9.05
N ASP A 161 -21.57 0.60 9.89
CA ASP A 161 -22.15 -0.69 9.47
C ASP A 161 -23.34 -0.53 8.49
N HIS A 162 -24.29 0.35 8.82
CA HIS A 162 -25.47 0.61 7.99
C HIS A 162 -25.14 1.34 6.69
N VAL A 163 -24.00 2.04 6.60
CA VAL A 163 -23.49 2.55 5.31
C VAL A 163 -23.36 1.40 4.31
N PHE A 164 -22.78 0.27 4.70
CA PHE A 164 -22.63 -0.88 3.81
C PHE A 164 -23.92 -1.71 3.66
N GLN A 165 -24.77 -1.78 4.70
CA GLN A 165 -26.03 -2.51 4.61
C GLN A 165 -27.03 -1.83 3.64
N TRP A 166 -27.13 -0.49 3.68
CA TRP A 166 -28.15 0.24 2.92
C TRP A 166 -27.75 0.49 1.47
N ASP A 167 -26.44 0.66 1.22
CA ASP A 167 -25.87 1.12 -0.05
C ASP A 167 -25.27 -0.03 -0.90
N ALA A 168 -25.42 -1.30 -0.45
CA ALA A 168 -24.97 -2.56 -1.04
C ALA A 168 -24.15 -2.41 -2.34
N ARG A 169 -22.82 -2.22 -2.21
CA ARG A 169 -21.88 -1.82 -3.26
C ARG A 169 -22.32 -2.28 -4.67
N ARG A 170 -22.91 -1.39 -5.45
CA ARG A 170 -22.82 -1.47 -6.91
C ARG A 170 -21.38 -1.11 -7.26
N PRO A 171 -20.66 -1.88 -8.11
CA PRO A 171 -19.41 -1.40 -8.67
C PRO A 171 -19.72 -0.10 -9.41
N LEU A 172 -19.25 1.03 -8.86
CA LEU A 172 -19.16 2.25 -9.63
C LEU A 172 -18.29 1.89 -10.84
N PRO A 173 -18.76 2.08 -12.09
CA PRO A 173 -17.86 1.95 -13.22
C PRO A 173 -16.70 2.91 -12.94
N ALA A 174 -15.49 2.36 -12.87
CA ALA A 174 -14.29 3.19 -12.85
C ALA A 174 -14.46 4.19 -14.00
N ALA A 175 -14.48 5.49 -13.69
CA ALA A 175 -14.46 6.49 -14.73
C ALA A 175 -13.32 6.10 -15.67
N PRO A 176 -13.54 6.02 -16.99
CA PRO A 176 -12.51 5.57 -17.91
C PRO A 176 -11.27 6.40 -17.62
N ALA A 177 -10.20 5.73 -17.17
CA ALA A 177 -8.93 6.38 -16.95
C ALA A 177 -8.56 6.99 -18.29
N ASP A 178 -8.55 8.33 -18.36
CA ASP A 178 -8.00 9.02 -19.51
C ASP A 178 -6.56 8.53 -19.64
N PRO A 179 -6.20 7.82 -20.72
CA PRO A 179 -4.87 7.24 -20.87
C PRO A 179 -3.77 8.31 -20.90
N ASP A 180 -4.14 9.58 -21.12
CA ASP A 180 -3.26 10.75 -21.07
C ASP A 180 -3.31 11.49 -19.72
N ALA A 181 -4.13 11.07 -18.75
CA ALA A 181 -4.12 11.65 -17.42
C ALA A 181 -2.84 11.27 -16.66
N PRO A 182 -2.12 12.23 -16.07
CA PRO A 182 -0.94 11.93 -15.27
C PRO A 182 -1.34 11.03 -14.09
N PRO A 183 -0.42 10.14 -13.63
CA PRO A 183 -0.68 9.25 -12.51
C PRO A 183 -1.14 10.06 -11.28
N ALA A 184 -2.21 9.58 -10.63
CA ALA A 184 -2.76 10.22 -9.43
C ALA A 184 -1.66 10.39 -8.37
N GLU A 185 -1.56 11.59 -7.79
CA GLU A 185 -0.54 11.87 -6.79
C GLU A 185 -0.75 11.01 -5.53
N PRO A 186 0.33 10.66 -4.80
CA PRO A 186 0.23 9.89 -3.56
C PRO A 186 -0.75 10.49 -2.55
N GLU A 187 -0.88 11.81 -2.54
CA GLU A 187 -1.80 12.52 -1.67
C GLU A 187 -3.28 12.31 -2.03
N ALA A 188 -3.64 12.23 -3.32
CA ALA A 188 -5.01 11.97 -3.73
C ALA A 188 -5.48 10.56 -3.31
N ALA A 189 -4.53 9.63 -3.13
CA ALA A 189 -4.78 8.28 -2.65
C ALA A 189 -4.90 8.17 -1.11
N LEU A 190 -4.90 9.28 -0.36
CA LEU A 190 -4.96 9.24 1.11
C LEU A 190 -6.28 8.70 1.68
N HIS A 191 -7.36 8.62 0.90
CA HIS A 191 -8.60 7.91 1.31
C HIS A 191 -8.69 6.47 0.76
N GLY A 192 -7.95 6.15 -0.31
CA GLY A 192 -7.96 4.82 -0.92
C GLY A 192 -9.34 4.49 -1.47
N ASP A 193 -9.79 3.25 -1.29
CA ASP A 193 -11.12 2.78 -1.75
C ASP A 193 -12.23 2.98 -0.69
N ALA A 194 -12.02 3.90 0.26
CA ALA A 194 -12.97 4.15 1.33
C ALA A 194 -14.27 4.80 0.80
N VAL A 195 -15.38 4.51 1.46
CA VAL A 195 -16.67 5.19 1.23
C VAL A 195 -16.64 6.52 1.98
N GLY A 196 -16.75 7.63 1.24
CA GLY A 196 -16.86 8.97 1.81
C GLY A 196 -18.25 9.21 2.39
N VAL A 197 -18.34 9.70 3.62
CA VAL A 197 -19.61 10.17 4.19
C VAL A 197 -19.97 11.49 3.51
N GLU A 198 -21.00 11.46 2.68
CA GLU A 198 -21.52 12.63 1.96
C GLU A 198 -22.42 13.45 2.89
N ILE A 199 -21.94 14.63 3.32
CA ILE A 199 -22.74 15.59 4.10
C ILE A 199 -23.23 16.70 3.16
N GLY A 200 -24.44 16.56 2.64
CA GLY A 200 -24.98 17.55 1.71
C GLY A 200 -24.28 17.59 0.35
N ASP A 201 -24.19 16.44 -0.32
CA ASP A 201 -23.94 16.42 -1.76
C ASP A 201 -25.10 17.14 -2.47
N LEU A 202 -24.77 18.30 -3.06
CA LEU A 202 -25.71 19.18 -3.75
C LEU A 202 -25.30 19.27 -5.21
N ARG A 203 -25.41 18.15 -5.90
CA ARG A 203 -25.23 18.03 -7.35
C ARG A 203 -26.54 17.61 -8.02
N PRO A 204 -26.83 18.09 -9.25
CA PRO A 204 -27.97 17.60 -10.03
C PRO A 204 -27.90 16.08 -10.19
N ARG A 205 -29.01 15.38 -9.93
CA ARG A 205 -29.07 13.91 -9.92
C ARG A 205 -29.30 13.26 -11.29
N PHE A 206 -29.37 14.06 -12.35
CA PHE A 206 -29.45 13.61 -13.73
C PHE A 206 -28.60 14.54 -14.62
N ALA A 207 -27.91 13.94 -15.58
CA ALA A 207 -26.80 14.57 -16.30
C ALA A 207 -27.25 15.77 -17.15
N GLU A 208 -28.47 15.74 -17.68
CA GLU A 208 -29.01 16.75 -18.57
C GLU A 208 -29.17 18.10 -17.86
N LEU A 209 -29.58 18.12 -16.58
CA LEU A 209 -29.67 19.36 -15.81
C LEU A 209 -28.29 19.91 -15.49
N GLU A 210 -27.34 19.06 -15.10
CA GLU A 210 -25.97 19.51 -14.88
C GLU A 210 -25.38 20.08 -16.17
N GLU A 211 -25.47 19.35 -17.29
CA GLU A 211 -24.98 19.80 -18.59
C GLU A 211 -25.63 21.12 -19.01
N HIS A 212 -26.95 21.26 -18.79
CA HIS A 212 -27.68 22.50 -19.05
C HIS A 212 -27.13 23.66 -18.20
N LEU A 213 -26.98 23.48 -16.88
CA LEU A 213 -26.46 24.51 -15.98
C LEU A 213 -25.01 24.89 -16.31
N LEU A 214 -24.15 23.92 -16.63
CA LEU A 214 -22.76 24.16 -17.03
C LEU A 214 -22.67 24.92 -18.36
N ARG A 215 -23.46 24.49 -19.37
CA ARG A 215 -23.52 25.13 -20.69
C ARG A 215 -23.99 26.58 -20.58
N HIS A 216 -25.06 26.84 -19.85
CA HIS A 216 -25.61 28.19 -19.69
C HIS A 216 -24.77 29.06 -18.75
N GLY A 217 -24.14 28.47 -17.72
CA GLY A 217 -23.16 29.15 -16.87
C GLY A 217 -21.81 29.41 -17.56
N LYS A 218 -21.56 28.83 -18.73
CA LYS A 218 -20.29 28.88 -19.47
C LYS A 218 -19.10 28.45 -18.61
N VAL A 219 -19.27 27.36 -17.87
CA VAL A 219 -18.30 26.78 -16.93
C VAL A 219 -18.07 25.31 -17.24
N ARG A 220 -16.90 24.77 -16.86
CA ARG A 220 -16.54 23.37 -17.20
C ARG A 220 -16.94 22.36 -16.13
N HIS A 221 -16.97 22.79 -14.88
CA HIS A 221 -17.10 21.89 -13.73
C HIS A 221 -18.22 22.35 -12.80
N TRP A 222 -18.91 21.39 -12.18
CA TRP A 222 -19.94 21.67 -11.17
C TRP A 222 -19.40 22.54 -10.02
N SER A 223 -18.18 22.25 -9.54
CA SER A 223 -17.53 23.03 -8.48
C SER A 223 -17.32 24.51 -8.87
N GLU A 224 -17.07 24.80 -10.15
CA GLU A 224 -16.97 26.18 -10.65
C GLU A 224 -18.33 26.87 -10.64
N TRP A 225 -19.36 26.18 -11.13
CA TRP A 225 -20.74 26.68 -11.14
C TRP A 225 -21.21 26.99 -9.71
N TRP A 226 -21.07 26.03 -8.80
CA TRP A 226 -21.45 26.17 -7.39
C TRP A 226 -20.75 27.35 -6.72
N HIS A 227 -19.44 27.48 -6.96
CA HIS A 227 -18.66 28.57 -6.40
C HIS A 227 -19.19 29.94 -6.85
N GLN A 228 -19.50 30.12 -8.13
CA GLN A 228 -19.96 31.40 -8.67
C GLN A 228 -21.39 31.76 -8.24
N TYR A 229 -22.30 30.80 -8.34
CA TYR A 229 -23.73 31.08 -8.23
C TYR A 229 -24.30 30.81 -6.84
N VAL A 230 -23.56 30.12 -5.96
CA VAL A 230 -24.00 29.81 -4.60
C VAL A 230 -23.03 30.33 -3.54
N GLU A 231 -21.75 29.95 -3.58
CA GLU A 231 -20.78 30.34 -2.53
C GLU A 231 -20.57 31.85 -2.43
N VAL A 232 -20.32 32.51 -3.55
CA VAL A 232 -20.04 33.96 -3.57
C VAL A 232 -21.27 34.78 -3.14
N PRO A 233 -22.48 34.56 -3.69
CA PRO A 233 -23.67 35.30 -3.28
C PRO A 233 -24.05 35.10 -1.80
N LEU A 234 -23.85 33.90 -1.26
CA LEU A 234 -24.18 33.59 0.13
C LEU A 234 -23.12 34.04 1.14
N GLY A 235 -21.88 34.32 0.70
CA GLY A 235 -20.77 34.67 1.60
C GLY A 235 -20.99 35.93 2.45
N ASP A 236 -21.84 36.86 2.01
CA ASP A 236 -22.20 38.08 2.76
C ASP A 236 -23.65 38.11 3.24
N GLY A 237 -24.42 37.06 2.95
CA GLY A 237 -25.82 36.95 3.38
C GLY A 237 -25.97 36.96 4.91
N ASP A 238 -27.07 37.54 5.38
CA ASP A 238 -27.53 37.31 6.75
C ASP A 238 -28.04 35.86 6.93
N HIS A 239 -28.30 35.47 8.18
CA HIS A 239 -28.69 34.10 8.51
C HIS A 239 -30.00 33.67 7.82
N ASP A 240 -31.00 34.55 7.77
CA ASP A 240 -32.31 34.21 7.22
C ASP A 240 -32.22 34.03 5.70
N THR A 241 -31.49 34.93 5.02
CA THR A 241 -31.19 34.80 3.59
C THR A 241 -30.45 33.50 3.29
N TYR A 242 -29.38 33.20 4.03
CA TYR A 242 -28.61 31.96 3.85
C TYR A 242 -29.49 30.72 4.03
N ARG A 243 -30.25 30.65 5.14
CA ARG A 243 -31.09 29.50 5.48
C ARG A 243 -32.18 29.29 4.42
N GLN A 244 -32.88 30.35 4.02
CA GLN A 244 -33.95 30.27 3.01
C GLN A 244 -33.42 29.82 1.64
N VAL A 245 -32.27 30.35 1.20
CA VAL A 245 -31.70 29.98 -0.10
C VAL A 245 -31.18 28.54 -0.10
N MET A 246 -30.49 28.10 0.95
CA MET A 246 -30.00 26.72 1.03
C MET A 246 -31.15 25.71 1.14
N LEU A 247 -32.23 26.02 1.87
CA LEU A 247 -33.46 25.22 1.87
C LEU A 247 -34.09 25.14 0.49
N LEU A 248 -34.15 26.27 -0.24
CA LEU A 248 -34.65 26.31 -1.61
C LEU A 248 -33.81 25.43 -2.55
N ILE A 249 -32.48 25.51 -2.47
CA ILE A 249 -31.57 24.68 -3.31
C ILE A 249 -31.76 23.19 -3.01
N GLY A 250 -31.84 22.83 -1.72
CA GLY A 250 -32.11 21.45 -1.31
C GLY A 250 -33.44 20.92 -1.83
N SER A 251 -34.51 21.70 -1.67
CA SER A 251 -35.85 21.35 -2.18
C SER A 251 -35.87 21.26 -3.71
N LEU A 252 -35.19 22.18 -4.41
CA LEU A 252 -35.08 22.18 -5.86
C LEU A 252 -34.48 20.86 -6.36
N PHE A 253 -33.31 20.47 -5.86
CA PHE A 253 -32.67 19.22 -6.29
C PHE A 253 -33.46 17.98 -5.92
N ARG A 254 -34.19 18.02 -4.79
CA ARG A 254 -35.08 16.93 -4.40
C ARG A 254 -36.29 16.79 -5.32
N ARG A 255 -36.91 17.91 -5.71
CA ARG A 255 -38.10 17.94 -6.59
C ARG A 255 -37.76 17.64 -8.03
N LEU A 256 -36.59 18.07 -8.49
CA LEU A 256 -36.09 17.79 -9.82
C LEU A 256 -35.40 16.44 -9.92
N ALA A 257 -35.60 15.48 -9.00
CA ALA A 257 -34.90 14.20 -9.04
C ALA A 257 -35.69 13.10 -9.77
N PRO A 258 -35.44 12.83 -11.07
CA PRO A 258 -35.68 11.52 -11.68
C PRO A 258 -34.45 10.60 -11.50
N GLY A 259 -33.77 10.69 -10.35
CA GLY A 259 -32.51 10.01 -10.08
C GLY A 259 -32.66 8.50 -9.82
N ASP A 260 -31.54 7.81 -9.52
CA ASP A 260 -31.53 6.40 -9.14
C ASP A 260 -32.50 6.14 -7.97
N PRO A 261 -33.58 5.34 -8.16
CA PRO A 261 -34.55 5.06 -7.10
C PRO A 261 -33.92 4.47 -5.84
N HIS A 262 -32.80 3.74 -5.99
CA HIS A 262 -32.07 3.20 -4.86
C HIS A 262 -31.45 4.31 -4.01
N ARG A 263 -30.77 5.28 -4.63
CA ARG A 263 -30.17 6.43 -3.91
C ARG A 263 -31.23 7.26 -3.20
N VAL A 264 -32.35 7.54 -3.87
CA VAL A 264 -33.47 8.26 -3.26
C VAL A 264 -34.00 7.52 -2.02
N ARG A 265 -34.17 6.20 -2.11
CA ARG A 265 -34.59 5.38 -0.97
C ARG A 265 -33.58 5.43 0.18
N VAL A 266 -32.28 5.33 -0.11
CA VAL A 266 -31.23 5.43 0.92
C VAL A 266 -31.27 6.80 1.61
N ASP A 267 -31.44 7.89 0.87
CA ASP A 267 -31.58 9.22 1.46
C ASP A 267 -32.84 9.37 2.32
N GLU A 268 -33.96 8.82 1.88
CA GLU A 268 -35.17 8.77 2.71
C GLU A 268 -34.93 7.96 3.99
N ASP A 269 -34.35 6.76 3.90
CA ASP A 269 -34.05 5.92 5.07
C ASP A 269 -33.10 6.64 6.05
N ARG A 270 -32.11 7.40 5.54
CA ARG A 270 -31.26 8.28 6.36
C ARG A 270 -32.07 9.35 7.08
N GLU A 271 -32.96 10.04 6.39
CA GLU A 271 -33.80 11.08 6.99
C GLU A 271 -34.74 10.52 8.05
N ARG A 272 -35.37 9.38 7.76
CA ARG A 272 -36.23 8.66 8.71
C ARG A 272 -35.46 8.31 9.97
N HIS A 273 -34.24 7.78 9.82
CA HIS A 273 -33.35 7.47 10.93
C HIS A 273 -32.93 8.71 11.73
N MET A 274 -32.43 9.76 11.05
CA MET A 274 -31.97 10.99 11.70
C MET A 274 -33.08 11.63 12.55
N TRP A 275 -34.30 11.75 11.99
CA TRP A 275 -35.43 12.32 12.73
C TRP A 275 -35.90 11.44 13.89
N THR A 276 -35.95 10.12 13.69
CA THR A 276 -36.29 9.17 14.76
C THR A 276 -35.29 9.29 15.92
N ARG A 277 -34.00 9.38 15.61
CA ARG A 277 -32.92 9.52 16.59
C ARG A 277 -32.96 10.86 17.34
N MET A 278 -33.18 11.96 16.64
CA MET A 278 -33.34 13.27 17.27
C MET A 278 -34.53 13.30 18.24
N ARG A 279 -35.69 12.76 17.84
CA ARG A 279 -36.86 12.65 18.73
C ARG A 279 -36.60 11.76 19.93
N ALA A 280 -35.94 10.62 19.74
CA ALA A 280 -35.57 9.73 20.84
C ALA A 280 -34.67 10.44 21.86
N HIS A 281 -33.69 11.23 21.39
CA HIS A 281 -32.83 12.02 22.24
C HIS A 281 -33.60 13.14 22.99
N LEU A 282 -34.44 13.91 22.29
CA LEU A 282 -35.26 14.96 22.90
C LEU A 282 -36.18 14.40 23.99
N ALA A 283 -36.80 13.24 23.75
CA ALA A 283 -37.65 12.56 24.72
C ALA A 283 -36.86 12.07 25.94
N ALA A 284 -35.63 11.60 25.75
CA ALA A 284 -34.78 11.10 26.83
C ALA A 284 -34.22 12.22 27.72
N THR A 285 -33.85 13.36 27.13
CA THR A 285 -33.20 14.48 27.85
C THR A 285 -34.19 15.55 28.32
N GLY A 286 -35.37 15.64 27.71
CA GLY A 286 -36.34 16.71 27.96
C GLY A 286 -35.86 18.09 27.48
N THR A 287 -34.89 18.13 26.57
CA THR A 287 -34.36 19.38 26.02
C THR A 287 -35.41 20.06 25.13
N ASP A 288 -35.55 21.37 25.27
CA ASP A 288 -36.41 22.17 24.40
C ASP A 288 -35.85 22.18 22.96
N PRO A 289 -36.64 21.78 21.94
CA PRO A 289 -36.24 21.88 20.54
C PRO A 289 -35.74 23.27 20.11
N ALA A 290 -36.27 24.34 20.70
CA ALA A 290 -35.86 25.71 20.39
C ALA A 290 -34.40 26.00 20.80
N ASP A 291 -33.90 25.30 21.82
CA ASP A 291 -32.52 25.36 22.30
C ASP A 291 -31.57 24.46 21.49
N CYS A 292 -32.07 23.73 20.49
CA CYS A 292 -31.32 22.78 19.70
C CYS A 292 -31.06 23.29 18.27
N LEU A 293 -30.02 22.77 17.62
CA LEU A 293 -29.67 23.05 16.22
C LEU A 293 -29.40 21.73 15.49
N TYR A 294 -30.07 21.50 14.35
CA TYR A 294 -29.84 20.35 13.49
C TYR A 294 -29.06 20.75 12.24
N VAL A 295 -27.82 20.27 12.14
CA VAL A 295 -26.89 20.53 11.03
C VAL A 295 -26.92 19.34 10.08
N CYS A 296 -27.48 19.54 8.89
CA CYS A 296 -27.59 18.52 7.85
C CYS A 296 -27.36 19.09 6.47
N GLY A 297 -27.03 18.21 5.53
CA GLY A 297 -26.99 18.50 4.11
C GLY A 297 -28.30 19.13 3.64
N ALA A 298 -28.20 20.17 2.81
CA ALA A 298 -29.39 20.92 2.41
C ALA A 298 -30.43 20.06 1.68
N PHE A 299 -30.01 18.97 1.02
CA PHE A 299 -30.90 17.99 0.40
C PHE A 299 -31.85 17.33 1.42
N HIS A 300 -31.35 17.01 2.62
CA HIS A 300 -32.10 16.38 3.72
C HIS A 300 -32.93 17.39 4.51
N ALA A 301 -32.57 18.67 4.49
CA ALA A 301 -33.28 19.73 5.19
C ALA A 301 -34.72 19.94 4.69
N ALA A 302 -35.00 19.60 3.43
CA ALA A 302 -36.32 19.68 2.80
C ALA A 302 -37.04 18.31 2.75
N SER A 303 -36.84 17.48 3.76
CA SER A 303 -37.38 16.12 3.80
C SER A 303 -38.91 16.04 3.85
N ARG A 304 -39.45 14.98 3.24
CA ARG A 304 -40.90 14.68 3.13
C ARG A 304 -41.30 13.36 3.77
N VAL A 305 -40.38 12.72 4.50
CA VAL A 305 -40.69 11.47 5.21
C VAL A 305 -41.68 11.75 6.35
N ALA A 306 -42.47 10.75 6.75
CA ALA A 306 -43.50 10.90 7.78
C ALA A 306 -42.93 11.26 9.16
N GLU A 307 -41.66 10.94 9.36
CA GLU A 307 -40.84 11.20 10.54
C GLU A 307 -40.30 12.64 10.57
N PHE A 308 -40.45 13.45 9.51
CA PHE A 308 -39.90 14.81 9.51
C PHE A 308 -40.46 15.65 10.67
N GLY A 309 -39.57 16.36 11.38
CA GLY A 309 -39.90 17.28 12.46
C GLY A 309 -40.05 16.64 13.84
N VAL A 310 -40.12 17.49 14.87
CA VAL A 310 -40.33 17.09 16.27
C VAL A 310 -41.73 16.51 16.51
N HIS A 311 -42.68 16.82 15.61
CA HIS A 311 -44.04 16.28 15.60
C HIS A 311 -44.26 15.20 14.52
N GLY A 312 -43.19 14.61 13.99
CA GLY A 312 -43.27 13.51 13.04
C GLY A 312 -44.14 12.34 13.55
N THR A 313 -44.81 11.66 12.63
CA THR A 313 -45.92 10.73 12.93
C THR A 313 -45.53 9.26 12.97
N ASP A 314 -44.33 8.91 12.52
CA ASP A 314 -43.84 7.53 12.43
C ASP A 314 -42.48 7.36 13.15
N THR A 315 -41.96 6.14 13.18
CA THR A 315 -40.64 5.78 13.72
C THR A 315 -39.97 4.74 12.84
N PHE A 316 -38.69 4.96 12.52
CA PHE A 316 -37.93 4.06 11.66
C PHE A 316 -36.99 3.16 12.46
N ASP A 317 -37.05 1.86 12.19
CA ASP A 317 -36.11 0.86 12.69
C ASP A 317 -35.03 0.60 11.62
N PRO A 318 -33.76 1.00 11.85
CA PRO A 318 -32.67 0.77 10.91
C PRO A 318 -32.29 -0.73 10.77
N GLY A 319 -32.80 -1.58 11.65
CA GLY A 319 -32.37 -2.98 11.79
C GLY A 319 -31.15 -3.11 12.71
N PRO A 320 -30.79 -4.35 13.12
CA PRO A 320 -29.60 -4.59 13.91
C PRO A 320 -28.33 -4.43 13.06
N ARG A 321 -27.26 -3.91 13.67
CA ARG A 321 -25.92 -3.97 13.08
C ARG A 321 -25.48 -5.41 12.89
N THR A 322 -24.63 -5.65 11.90
CA THR A 322 -23.96 -6.94 11.74
C THR A 322 -22.99 -7.22 12.90
N ALA A 323 -22.48 -8.45 12.99
CA ALA A 323 -21.46 -8.81 13.97
C ALA A 323 -20.04 -8.35 13.57
N THR A 324 -19.92 -7.56 12.49
CA THR A 324 -18.66 -6.97 12.02
C THR A 324 -17.99 -6.13 13.09
N LYS A 325 -16.70 -6.36 13.29
CA LYS A 325 -15.89 -5.62 14.26
C LYS A 325 -15.29 -4.37 13.64
N TRP A 326 -15.95 -3.25 13.89
CA TRP A 326 -15.49 -1.93 13.45
C TRP A 326 -14.41 -1.36 14.37
N GLN A 327 -13.39 -0.79 13.74
CA GLN A 327 -12.30 -0.08 14.39
C GLN A 327 -12.32 1.38 13.98
N TYR A 328 -11.97 2.27 14.89
CA TYR A 328 -12.18 3.71 14.74
C TYR A 328 -10.86 4.45 14.95
N GLY A 329 -10.54 5.38 14.06
CA GLY A 329 -9.33 6.20 14.16
C GLY A 329 -9.38 7.47 13.32
N LEU A 330 -8.35 8.30 13.46
CA LEU A 330 -8.12 9.47 12.61
C LEU A 330 -7.01 9.16 11.62
N ILE A 331 -7.18 9.56 10.36
CA ILE A 331 -6.14 9.46 9.33
C ILE A 331 -5.83 10.83 8.71
N PRO A 332 -4.60 11.05 8.23
CA PRO A 332 -4.29 12.23 7.43
C PRO A 332 -5.19 12.30 6.20
N SER A 333 -5.67 13.50 5.90
CA SER A 333 -6.40 13.79 4.68
C SER A 333 -5.67 14.90 3.91
N SER A 334 -6.07 15.13 2.68
CA SER A 334 -5.63 16.28 1.90
C SER A 334 -6.76 16.90 1.11
N HIS A 335 -6.54 18.11 0.59
CA HIS A 335 -7.52 18.73 -0.30
C HIS A 335 -7.73 17.88 -1.55
N ALA A 336 -6.66 17.34 -2.14
CA ALA A 336 -6.75 16.47 -3.31
C ALA A 336 -7.47 15.14 -3.00
N ALA A 337 -7.26 14.56 -1.81
CA ALA A 337 -7.96 13.35 -1.40
C ALA A 337 -9.47 13.60 -1.27
N ILE A 338 -9.86 14.72 -0.66
CA ILE A 338 -11.26 15.15 -0.55
C ILE A 338 -11.88 15.36 -1.95
N GLU A 339 -11.15 16.04 -2.84
CA GLU A 339 -11.60 16.28 -4.21
C GLU A 339 -11.83 14.97 -4.97
N ALA A 340 -10.90 14.02 -4.85
CA ALA A 340 -11.03 12.70 -5.45
C ALA A 340 -12.21 11.91 -4.86
N GLN A 341 -12.37 11.91 -3.53
CA GLN A 341 -13.41 11.18 -2.82
C GLN A 341 -14.83 11.58 -3.23
N PHE A 342 -15.06 12.87 -3.48
CA PHE A 342 -16.38 13.43 -3.82
C PHE A 342 -16.51 13.85 -5.29
N GLY A 343 -15.54 13.50 -6.14
CA GLY A 343 -15.56 13.85 -7.57
C GLY A 343 -15.59 15.36 -7.85
N LEU A 344 -14.95 16.16 -6.99
CA LEU A 344 -14.84 17.61 -7.15
C LEU A 344 -13.73 17.96 -8.16
N ALA A 345 -13.83 19.15 -8.76
CA ALA A 345 -12.74 19.63 -9.62
C ALA A 345 -11.45 19.88 -8.80
N GLY A 346 -10.31 19.58 -9.42
CA GLY A 346 -8.99 19.79 -8.82
C GLY A 346 -8.79 21.23 -8.35
N GLY A 347 -8.38 21.41 -7.10
CA GLY A 347 -8.19 22.71 -6.45
C GLY A 347 -9.45 23.35 -5.85
N SER A 348 -10.64 22.76 -6.00
CA SER A 348 -11.88 23.33 -5.45
C SER A 348 -11.86 23.48 -3.93
N VAL A 349 -11.29 22.52 -3.19
CA VAL A 349 -11.20 22.59 -1.71
C VAL A 349 -10.16 23.63 -1.28
N SER A 350 -9.08 23.77 -2.07
CA SER A 350 -8.09 24.83 -1.90
C SER A 350 -8.66 26.24 -2.10
N ILE A 351 -9.51 26.39 -3.13
CA ILE A 351 -10.25 27.64 -3.39
C ILE A 351 -11.20 27.92 -2.23
N ALA A 352 -11.96 26.92 -1.77
CA ALA A 352 -12.85 27.03 -0.61
C ALA A 352 -12.11 27.52 0.65
N ALA A 353 -10.94 26.95 0.96
CA ALA A 353 -10.11 27.38 2.08
C ALA A 353 -9.60 28.83 1.96
N THR A 354 -9.29 29.28 0.74
CA THR A 354 -8.86 30.66 0.46
C THR A 354 -10.03 31.64 0.60
N VAL A 355 -11.20 31.29 0.06
CA VAL A 355 -12.45 32.05 0.16
C VAL A 355 -12.88 32.19 1.63
N TRP A 356 -12.82 31.10 2.39
CA TRP A 356 -13.01 31.10 3.84
C TRP A 356 -12.14 32.16 4.53
N ALA A 357 -10.82 32.14 4.28
CA ALA A 357 -9.90 33.10 4.89
C ALA A 357 -10.19 34.56 4.50
N LYS A 358 -10.63 34.81 3.25
CA LYS A 358 -11.05 36.14 2.80
C LYS A 358 -12.35 36.58 3.47
N ASN A 359 -13.35 35.72 3.51
CA ASN A 359 -14.66 36.01 4.10
C ASN A 359 -14.54 36.31 5.60
N LEU A 360 -13.67 35.59 6.33
CA LEU A 360 -13.38 35.90 7.73
C LEU A 360 -12.83 37.32 7.91
N LYS A 361 -11.89 37.75 7.05
CA LYS A 361 -11.33 39.12 7.09
C LYS A 361 -12.36 40.17 6.70
N ARG A 362 -13.09 39.95 5.60
CA ARG A 362 -14.10 40.87 5.05
C ARG A 362 -15.21 41.11 6.06
N THR A 363 -15.72 40.04 6.65
CA THR A 363 -16.93 40.08 7.47
C THR A 363 -16.62 40.19 8.97
N ARG A 364 -15.34 40.11 9.35
CA ARG A 364 -14.84 40.13 10.73
C ARG A 364 -15.48 39.05 11.62
N THR A 365 -15.94 37.97 11.01
CA THR A 365 -16.49 36.81 11.73
C THR A 365 -15.35 36.11 12.46
N ARG A 366 -15.54 35.77 13.74
CA ARG A 366 -14.57 34.99 14.51
C ARG A 366 -14.89 33.48 14.34
N PRO A 367 -13.98 32.69 13.76
CA PRO A 367 -14.21 31.25 13.61
C PRO A 367 -14.11 30.51 14.96
N TYR A 368 -14.69 29.33 15.04
CA TYR A 368 -14.47 28.37 16.12
C TYR A 368 -13.28 27.48 15.77
N ARG A 369 -12.45 27.20 16.79
CA ARG A 369 -11.27 26.34 16.71
C ARG A 369 -11.10 25.66 18.06
N LEU A 370 -10.74 24.38 18.04
CA LEU A 370 -10.53 23.60 19.25
C LEU A 370 -9.36 24.17 20.09
N ALA A 371 -9.57 24.28 21.39
CA ALA A 371 -8.57 24.73 22.34
C ALA A 371 -7.38 23.76 22.36
N GLY A 372 -6.18 24.32 22.21
CA GLY A 372 -4.94 23.53 22.15
C GLY A 372 -4.65 22.91 20.79
N GLN A 373 -5.46 23.18 19.74
CA GLN A 373 -5.30 22.52 18.46
C GLN A 373 -3.96 22.80 17.78
N ALA A 374 -3.27 21.73 17.40
CA ALA A 374 -1.98 21.77 16.71
C ALA A 374 -2.05 22.61 15.41
N GLY A 375 -1.04 23.46 15.20
CA GLY A 375 -0.97 24.33 14.02
C GLY A 375 -1.73 25.65 14.13
N THR A 376 -2.40 25.92 15.26
CA THR A 376 -3.00 27.23 15.56
C THR A 376 -2.08 28.07 16.46
N ARG A 377 -2.01 29.39 16.24
CA ARG A 377 -1.29 30.29 17.17
C ARG A 377 -2.07 30.36 18.48
N THR A 378 -1.39 30.18 19.61
CA THR A 378 -1.95 30.23 20.96
C THR A 378 -2.65 31.56 21.21
N ALA A 379 -3.97 31.59 21.08
CA ALA A 379 -4.79 32.66 21.64
C ALA A 379 -5.02 32.38 23.13
N ALA A 380 -3.93 32.24 23.89
CA ALA A 380 -3.95 32.09 25.34
C ALA A 380 -4.27 33.45 26.00
N LYS A 381 -5.46 33.98 25.71
CA LYS A 381 -6.10 35.09 26.46
C LYS A 381 -7.56 35.36 26.07
N GLN A 382 -8.27 34.44 25.41
CA GLN A 382 -9.64 34.73 24.91
C GLN A 382 -10.77 34.01 25.65
N ALA A 383 -10.48 33.20 26.66
CA ALA A 383 -11.49 32.56 27.51
C ALA A 383 -12.17 33.51 28.52
N LYS A 384 -11.93 34.83 28.46
CA LYS A 384 -12.51 35.81 29.40
C LYS A 384 -13.48 36.83 28.81
N GLU A 385 -13.77 36.78 27.50
CA GLU A 385 -14.77 37.65 26.86
C GLU A 385 -16.10 36.95 26.54
N ALA A 386 -16.22 35.64 26.80
CA ALA A 386 -17.41 34.85 26.47
C ALA A 386 -18.59 35.00 27.46
N THR A 387 -18.65 36.07 28.27
CA THR A 387 -19.70 36.27 29.29
C THR A 387 -20.48 37.57 29.18
N GLN A 388 -20.44 38.27 28.05
CA GLN A 388 -21.50 39.23 27.75
C GLN A 388 -22.66 38.51 27.06
N ARG A 389 -23.64 38.11 27.88
CA ARG A 389 -25.01 37.84 27.44
C ARG A 389 -25.53 39.08 26.72
N THR A 390 -25.38 39.17 25.40
CA THR A 390 -26.33 39.93 24.59
C THR A 390 -27.64 39.17 24.69
N ALA A 391 -28.63 39.76 25.35
CA ALA A 391 -29.98 39.22 25.39
C ALA A 391 -30.39 38.84 23.97
N ALA A 392 -30.75 37.57 23.75
CA ALA A 392 -31.34 37.14 22.51
C ALA A 392 -32.54 38.07 22.23
N ALA A 393 -32.53 38.73 21.07
CA ALA A 393 -33.73 39.36 20.59
C ALA A 393 -34.83 38.28 20.57
N PRO A 394 -36.08 38.61 20.96
CA PRO A 394 -37.17 37.64 20.86
C PRO A 394 -37.22 37.08 19.43
N PRO A 395 -37.56 35.80 19.25
CA PRO A 395 -37.68 35.22 17.92
C PRO A 395 -38.63 36.10 17.11
N ALA A 396 -38.07 36.79 16.12
CA ALA A 396 -38.88 37.48 15.13
C ALA A 396 -39.44 36.41 14.20
N ASP A 397 -40.71 36.54 13.83
CA ASP A 397 -41.29 35.67 12.82
C ASP A 397 -40.42 35.72 11.55
N PRO A 398 -40.12 34.57 10.93
CA PRO A 398 -39.25 34.52 9.77
C PRO A 398 -39.85 35.40 8.66
N ALA A 399 -39.12 36.46 8.28
CA ALA A 399 -39.52 37.35 7.21
C ALA A 399 -39.10 36.80 5.85
N ASP A 400 -39.87 37.08 4.80
CA ASP A 400 -39.50 36.72 3.43
C ASP A 400 -38.26 37.51 2.97
N ARG A 401 -37.10 36.84 2.95
CA ARG A 401 -35.85 37.33 2.35
C ARG A 401 -35.63 36.78 0.96
N LEU A 402 -36.19 35.60 0.70
CA LEU A 402 -36.04 34.85 -0.54
C LEU A 402 -36.55 35.62 -1.76
N THR A 403 -37.72 36.27 -1.67
CA THR A 403 -38.27 37.08 -2.78
C THR A 403 -37.33 38.21 -3.17
N GLY A 404 -36.76 38.90 -2.18
CA GLY A 404 -35.80 39.97 -2.41
C GLY A 404 -34.52 39.46 -3.05
N PHE A 405 -34.01 38.32 -2.57
CA PHE A 405 -32.82 37.66 -3.11
C PHE A 405 -33.00 37.23 -4.58
N LEU A 406 -34.09 36.53 -4.90
CA LEU A 406 -34.37 36.02 -6.26
C LEU A 406 -34.59 37.12 -7.30
N ARG A 407 -35.05 38.31 -6.88
CA ARG A 407 -35.25 39.46 -7.77
C ARG A 407 -33.96 40.23 -8.06
N GLN A 408 -32.91 40.02 -7.26
CA GLN A 408 -31.65 40.71 -7.45
C GLN A 408 -30.77 39.90 -8.41
N PRO A 409 -30.21 40.52 -9.47
CA PRO A 409 -29.16 39.85 -10.23
C PRO A 409 -27.99 39.56 -9.26
N PRO A 410 -27.30 38.41 -9.39
CA PRO A 410 -26.20 38.07 -8.52
C PRO A 410 -25.14 39.17 -8.56
N ALA A 411 -24.80 39.72 -7.39
CA ALA A 411 -23.77 40.73 -7.25
C ALA A 411 -22.40 40.07 -7.45
N LEU A 412 -21.89 40.10 -8.67
CA LEU A 412 -20.56 39.58 -8.97
C LEU A 412 -19.49 40.55 -8.42
N ASP A 413 -18.56 40.02 -7.63
CA ASP A 413 -17.41 40.77 -7.12
C ASP A 413 -16.66 41.47 -8.27
N ARG A 414 -16.18 42.69 -8.00
CA ARG A 414 -15.31 43.42 -8.94
C ARG A 414 -13.96 42.69 -9.09
N LEU A 415 -13.30 42.89 -10.23
CA LEU A 415 -11.95 42.38 -10.48
C LEU A 415 -10.98 42.83 -9.36
N ASP A 416 -10.35 41.87 -8.69
CA ASP A 416 -9.21 42.12 -7.81
C ASP A 416 -7.93 42.08 -8.65
N GLU A 417 -7.56 43.23 -9.23
CA GLU A 417 -6.38 43.34 -10.09
C GLU A 417 -5.09 42.95 -9.35
N ALA A 418 -4.98 43.28 -8.07
CA ALA A 418 -3.79 42.99 -7.28
C ALA A 418 -3.61 41.48 -7.07
N GLU A 419 -4.70 40.76 -6.81
CA GLU A 419 -4.69 39.30 -6.70
C GLU A 419 -4.31 38.64 -8.03
N LEU A 420 -4.97 39.04 -9.14
CA LEU A 420 -4.70 38.45 -10.45
C LEU A 420 -3.26 38.72 -10.93
N LEU A 421 -2.72 39.90 -10.64
CA LEU A 421 -1.30 40.23 -10.88
C LEU A 421 -0.39 39.33 -10.05
N GLY A 422 -0.71 39.13 -8.77
CA GLY A 422 0.02 38.22 -7.89
C GLY A 422 0.09 36.80 -8.45
N TRP A 423 -1.06 36.25 -8.83
CA TRP A 423 -1.17 34.93 -9.46
C TRP A 423 -0.34 34.84 -10.75
N SER A 424 -0.43 35.85 -11.62
CA SER A 424 0.29 35.88 -12.90
C SER A 424 1.81 35.89 -12.72
N VAL A 425 2.32 36.59 -11.71
CA VAL A 425 3.75 36.59 -11.37
C VAL A 425 4.18 35.25 -10.79
N ASP A 426 3.37 34.68 -9.90
CA ASP A 426 3.73 33.45 -9.20
C ASP A 426 3.67 32.22 -10.11
N ILE A 427 2.76 32.16 -11.08
CA ILE A 427 2.72 31.06 -12.05
C ILE A 427 3.96 31.07 -12.96
N VAL A 428 4.40 32.25 -13.43
CA VAL A 428 5.64 32.36 -14.23
C VAL A 428 6.86 31.94 -13.41
N ARG A 429 6.92 32.33 -12.13
CA ARG A 429 8.01 31.87 -11.24
C ARG A 429 7.98 30.36 -11.05
N ALA A 430 6.79 29.78 -10.88
CA ALA A 430 6.62 28.33 -10.74
C ALA A 430 6.99 27.58 -12.02
N ALA A 431 6.59 28.10 -13.19
CA ALA A 431 6.91 27.56 -14.49
C ALA A 431 8.43 27.56 -14.75
N ARG A 432 9.13 28.68 -14.47
CA ARG A 432 10.60 28.75 -14.58
C ARG A 432 11.31 27.69 -13.72
N ARG A 433 10.85 27.50 -12.47
CA ARG A 433 11.41 26.46 -11.58
C ARG A 433 11.20 25.04 -12.10
N ASN A 434 10.19 24.83 -12.95
CA ASN A 434 9.88 23.54 -13.57
C ASN A 434 10.43 23.43 -15.01
N GLY A 435 11.33 24.33 -15.43
CA GLY A 435 12.03 24.24 -16.70
C GLY A 435 11.32 24.87 -17.89
N TYR A 436 10.15 25.50 -17.70
CA TYR A 436 9.49 26.24 -18.77
C TYR A 436 10.24 27.54 -19.07
N LEU A 437 10.33 27.90 -20.36
CA LEU A 437 10.85 29.16 -20.85
C LEU A 437 9.81 30.29 -20.67
N ALA A 438 9.48 30.60 -19.42
CA ALA A 438 8.53 31.67 -19.08
C ALA A 438 9.26 32.98 -18.75
N SER A 439 8.67 34.11 -19.11
CA SER A 439 9.20 35.47 -19.04
C SER A 439 8.20 36.42 -18.36
N THR A 440 8.58 37.66 -18.08
CA THR A 440 7.62 38.65 -17.55
C THR A 440 6.53 38.99 -18.58
N ALA A 441 6.81 38.86 -19.88
CA ALA A 441 5.81 39.03 -20.92
C ALA A 441 4.69 37.97 -20.80
N ASP A 442 5.03 36.74 -20.42
CA ASP A 442 4.03 35.69 -20.20
C ASP A 442 3.15 36.00 -18.97
N ALA A 443 3.66 36.66 -17.94
CA ALA A 443 2.84 37.10 -16.81
C ALA A 443 1.80 38.16 -17.25
N ILE A 444 2.21 39.11 -18.10
CA ILE A 444 1.29 40.11 -18.68
C ILE A 444 0.26 39.42 -19.57
N ALA A 445 0.70 38.50 -20.43
CA ALA A 445 -0.18 37.74 -21.31
C ALA A 445 -1.19 36.90 -20.52
N VAL A 446 -0.77 36.22 -19.45
CA VAL A 446 -1.69 35.47 -18.56
C VAL A 446 -2.70 36.40 -17.91
N PHE A 447 -2.29 37.55 -17.40
CA PHE A 447 -3.17 38.54 -16.78
C PHE A 447 -4.26 39.02 -17.77
N GLU A 448 -3.84 39.49 -18.95
CA GLU A 448 -4.75 40.01 -19.98
C GLU A 448 -5.65 38.89 -20.55
N THR A 449 -5.09 37.71 -20.80
CA THR A 449 -5.84 36.55 -21.32
C THR A 449 -6.87 36.06 -20.31
N SER A 450 -6.57 36.09 -19.00
CA SER A 450 -7.54 35.74 -17.96
C SER A 450 -8.77 36.66 -18.02
N ILE A 451 -8.55 37.98 -18.16
CA ILE A 451 -9.62 38.97 -18.28
C ILE A 451 -10.41 38.76 -19.58
N LEU A 452 -9.71 38.51 -20.70
CA LEU A 452 -10.34 38.27 -21.99
C LEU A 452 -11.21 37.01 -21.98
N LEU A 453 -10.71 35.90 -21.41
CA LEU A 453 -11.47 34.65 -21.28
C LEU A 453 -12.71 34.83 -20.41
N ALA A 454 -12.59 35.55 -19.29
CA ALA A 454 -13.72 35.90 -18.45
C ALA A 454 -14.76 36.72 -19.23
N GLY A 455 -14.33 37.74 -19.97
CA GLY A 455 -15.20 38.57 -20.80
C GLY A 455 -15.92 37.78 -21.91
N MET A 456 -15.22 36.87 -22.60
CA MET A 456 -15.83 35.98 -23.60
C MET A 456 -16.90 35.05 -23.00
N ARG A 457 -16.80 34.77 -21.70
CA ARG A 457 -17.74 33.95 -20.94
C ARG A 457 -18.80 34.81 -20.22
N ASP A 458 -18.95 36.07 -20.59
CA ASP A 458 -19.86 37.07 -20.00
C ASP A 458 -19.66 37.27 -18.49
N ARG A 459 -18.40 37.22 -18.03
CA ARG A 459 -18.03 37.40 -16.62
C ARG A 459 -17.31 38.71 -16.37
N ALA A 460 -17.63 39.34 -15.24
CA ALA A 460 -17.00 40.58 -14.78
C ALA A 460 -15.59 40.36 -14.19
N ARG A 461 -15.23 39.13 -13.81
CA ARG A 461 -13.91 38.77 -13.27
C ARG A 461 -13.51 37.33 -13.66
N PRO A 462 -12.21 37.05 -13.81
CA PRO A 462 -11.72 35.68 -14.01
C PRO A 462 -11.95 34.78 -12.80
N THR A 463 -12.34 33.54 -13.04
CA THR A 463 -12.26 32.45 -12.05
C THR A 463 -10.86 31.87 -11.98
N PRO A 464 -10.56 31.06 -10.95
CA PRO A 464 -9.35 30.24 -10.95
C PRO A 464 -9.19 29.34 -12.19
N TYR A 465 -10.30 28.92 -12.80
CA TYR A 465 -10.30 28.11 -14.03
C TYR A 465 -10.02 28.96 -15.27
N ASP A 466 -10.54 30.19 -15.36
CA ASP A 466 -10.15 31.17 -16.40
C ASP A 466 -8.65 31.43 -16.35
N PHE A 467 -8.11 31.61 -15.13
CA PHE A 467 -6.69 31.83 -14.92
C PHE A 467 -5.86 30.59 -15.31
N GLN A 468 -6.32 29.39 -14.98
CA GLN A 468 -5.66 28.15 -15.38
C GLN A 468 -5.61 28.00 -16.91
N ASP A 469 -6.73 28.24 -17.59
CA ASP A 469 -6.80 28.23 -19.06
C ASP A 469 -5.84 29.25 -19.67
N ALA A 470 -5.80 30.47 -19.13
CA ALA A 470 -4.88 31.52 -19.57
C ALA A 470 -3.41 31.11 -19.34
N ALA A 471 -3.10 30.54 -18.18
CA ALA A 471 -1.74 30.08 -17.85
C ALA A 471 -1.25 28.98 -18.79
N VAL A 472 -2.07 27.95 -19.01
CA VAL A 472 -1.76 26.86 -19.95
C VAL A 472 -1.57 27.44 -21.36
N THR A 473 -2.50 28.28 -21.83
CA THR A 473 -2.44 28.89 -23.17
C THR A 473 -1.19 29.73 -23.39
N CYS A 474 -0.79 30.53 -22.39
CA CYS A 474 0.33 31.47 -22.55
C CYS A 474 1.70 30.82 -22.30
N ILE A 475 1.79 29.83 -21.40
CA ILE A 475 3.07 29.30 -20.92
C ILE A 475 3.39 27.92 -21.53
N GLU A 476 2.38 27.05 -21.69
CA GLU A 476 2.57 25.65 -22.07
C GLU A 476 2.56 25.47 -23.59
N LYS A 477 3.73 25.64 -24.21
CA LYS A 477 3.93 25.40 -25.65
C LYS A 477 4.23 23.94 -25.95
N ASP A 478 5.12 23.35 -25.15
CA ASP A 478 5.49 21.94 -25.12
C ASP A 478 5.60 21.50 -23.66
N THR A 479 5.19 20.27 -23.35
CA THR A 479 5.36 19.68 -22.02
C THR A 479 6.83 19.39 -21.74
N VAL A 480 7.34 19.79 -20.57
CA VAL A 480 8.73 19.49 -20.17
C VAL A 480 8.81 18.06 -19.60
N PRO A 481 9.53 17.11 -20.23
CA PRO A 481 9.58 15.73 -19.77
C PRO A 481 10.07 15.60 -18.32
N GLY A 482 9.33 14.85 -17.50
CA GLY A 482 9.67 14.61 -16.10
C GLY A 482 9.44 15.81 -15.16
N ARG A 483 8.76 16.86 -15.62
CA ARG A 483 8.35 18.01 -14.81
C ARG A 483 6.83 18.14 -14.78
N ARG A 484 6.31 18.92 -13.84
CA ARG A 484 4.87 19.19 -13.71
C ARG A 484 4.41 20.08 -14.87
N ASP A 485 3.23 19.82 -15.41
CA ASP A 485 2.58 20.69 -16.41
C ASP A 485 2.13 22.02 -15.79
N VAL A 486 1.80 23.02 -16.62
CA VAL A 486 1.38 24.34 -16.12
C VAL A 486 0.06 24.24 -15.39
N ARG A 487 -0.84 23.37 -15.85
CA ARG A 487 -2.12 23.08 -15.17
C ARG A 487 -1.92 22.73 -13.70
N ARG A 488 -1.03 21.77 -13.41
CA ARG A 488 -0.68 21.33 -12.06
C ARG A 488 0.01 22.42 -11.25
N LEU A 489 0.84 23.24 -11.88
CA LEU A 489 1.46 24.38 -11.21
C LEU A 489 0.42 25.41 -10.76
N VAL A 490 -0.62 25.65 -11.56
CA VAL A 490 -1.75 26.52 -11.17
C VAL A 490 -2.54 25.90 -10.01
N GLU A 491 -2.86 24.61 -10.05
CA GLU A 491 -3.56 23.92 -8.95
C GLU A 491 -2.79 24.03 -7.63
N ILE A 492 -1.48 23.81 -7.67
CA ILE A 492 -0.61 23.96 -6.49
C ILE A 492 -0.55 25.42 -6.03
N MET A 493 -0.53 26.38 -6.95
CA MET A 493 -0.47 27.80 -6.62
C MET A 493 -1.77 28.31 -5.98
N MET A 494 -2.93 27.86 -6.46
CA MET A 494 -4.26 28.28 -6.00
C MET A 494 -4.66 27.77 -4.61
N GLY A 495 -3.72 27.15 -3.90
CA GLY A 495 -3.87 26.82 -2.48
C GLY A 495 -3.12 25.57 -2.06
N GLY A 496 -2.54 24.83 -3.02
CA GLY A 496 -1.69 23.66 -2.78
C GLY A 496 -2.48 22.50 -2.22
N ASP A 497 -2.05 21.27 -2.49
CA ASP A 497 -2.62 20.17 -1.73
C ASP A 497 -2.18 20.27 -0.25
N ARG A 498 -3.09 20.75 0.61
CA ARG A 498 -2.84 20.85 2.04
C ARG A 498 -3.11 19.50 2.66
N VAL A 499 -2.04 18.82 3.03
CA VAL A 499 -2.12 17.58 3.78
C VAL A 499 -2.14 17.91 5.27
N GLY A 500 -3.13 17.39 5.99
CA GLY A 500 -3.17 17.46 7.44
C GLY A 500 -2.30 16.41 8.09
N GLN A 501 -2.35 16.36 9.42
CA GLN A 501 -1.51 15.50 10.23
C GLN A 501 -2.27 15.06 11.48
N VAL A 502 -2.20 13.77 11.78
CA VAL A 502 -2.65 13.23 13.06
C VAL A 502 -1.51 13.39 14.06
N GLY A 503 -1.74 14.14 15.14
CA GLY A 503 -0.73 14.32 16.17
C GLY A 503 -0.56 13.07 17.03
N TYR A 504 0.58 13.02 17.72
CA TYR A 504 1.02 11.85 18.49
C TYR A 504 -0.06 11.29 19.43
N ASP A 505 -0.76 12.14 20.18
CA ASP A 505 -1.76 11.69 21.17
C ASP A 505 -2.98 11.01 20.52
N ALA A 506 -3.32 11.40 19.29
CA ALA A 506 -4.41 10.80 18.51
C ALA A 506 -3.98 9.57 17.68
N LEU A 507 -2.69 9.20 17.69
CA LEU A 507 -2.23 8.00 16.99
C LEU A 507 -2.71 6.72 17.71
N PRO A 508 -2.96 5.62 16.99
CA PRO A 508 -3.17 4.32 17.62
C PRO A 508 -1.97 3.91 18.50
N PRO A 509 -2.18 3.07 19.54
CA PRO A 509 -1.11 2.61 20.43
C PRO A 509 0.11 2.03 19.69
N LEU A 510 -0.11 1.21 18.66
CA LEU A 510 0.95 0.62 17.85
C LEU A 510 1.79 1.69 17.13
N ALA A 511 1.14 2.71 16.56
CA ALA A 511 1.84 3.80 15.87
C ALA A 511 2.64 4.67 16.86
N ARG A 512 2.14 4.87 18.08
CA ARG A 512 2.89 5.54 19.16
C ARG A 512 4.12 4.72 19.58
N ASP A 513 3.97 3.42 19.80
CA ASP A 513 5.08 2.52 20.15
C ASP A 513 6.22 2.59 19.13
N VAL A 514 5.90 2.62 17.83
CA VAL A 514 6.88 2.81 16.76
C VAL A 514 7.65 4.13 16.90
N HIS A 515 6.94 5.23 17.16
CA HIS A 515 7.59 6.53 17.37
C HIS A 515 8.46 6.56 18.64
N ASP A 516 8.01 5.92 19.71
CA ASP A 516 8.72 5.86 20.99
C ASP A 516 10.02 5.04 20.88
N ARG A 517 9.96 3.88 20.23
CA ARG A 517 11.13 3.01 19.99
C ARG A 517 12.15 3.64 19.05
N LEU A 518 11.70 4.51 18.13
CA LEU A 518 12.59 5.25 17.22
C LEU A 518 13.04 6.61 17.76
N ALA A 519 12.59 7.02 18.95
CA ALA A 519 13.00 8.27 19.60
C ALA A 519 14.53 8.44 19.75
N PRO A 520 15.34 7.38 20.02
CA PRO A 520 16.80 7.50 20.10
C PRO A 520 17.49 8.01 18.82
N LEU A 521 16.84 7.93 17.66
CA LEU A 521 17.33 8.50 16.41
C LEU A 521 17.36 10.04 16.44
N ASN A 522 16.57 10.66 17.33
CA ASN A 522 16.43 12.11 17.48
C ASN A 522 16.09 12.82 16.15
N LEU A 523 15.19 12.19 15.36
CA LEU A 523 14.71 12.71 14.09
C LEU A 523 13.22 13.09 14.20
N PRO A 524 12.77 14.14 13.49
CA PRO A 524 11.36 14.52 13.48
C PRO A 524 10.55 13.60 12.56
N LEU A 525 10.40 12.32 12.92
CA LEU A 525 9.82 11.27 12.07
C LEU A 525 8.33 11.46 11.75
N GLN A 526 7.62 12.29 12.53
CA GLN A 526 6.23 12.65 12.25
C GLN A 526 6.12 13.70 11.12
N GLN A 527 7.19 14.44 10.81
CA GLN A 527 7.18 15.42 9.73
C GLN A 527 7.20 14.73 8.37
N ARG A 528 6.52 15.33 7.38
CA ARG A 528 6.54 14.84 6.00
C ARG A 528 7.92 15.01 5.38
N GLY A 529 8.21 14.17 4.39
CA GLY A 529 9.49 14.15 3.67
C GLY A 529 10.43 13.05 4.19
N VAL A 530 11.55 12.89 3.49
CA VAL A 530 12.56 11.88 3.81
C VAL A 530 13.51 12.41 4.88
N GLN A 531 13.58 11.71 6.01
CA GLN A 531 14.54 11.92 7.08
C GLN A 531 15.64 10.87 6.97
N ARG A 532 16.89 11.30 6.90
CA ARG A 532 18.02 10.37 6.82
C ARG A 532 18.50 9.99 8.21
N ALA A 533 18.49 8.71 8.52
CA ALA A 533 19.04 8.15 9.76
C ALA A 533 20.39 7.46 9.50
N LEU A 534 21.32 7.66 10.43
CA LEU A 534 22.60 6.97 10.47
C LEU A 534 22.68 6.24 11.81
N LEU A 535 22.79 4.92 11.75
CA LEU A 535 22.87 4.06 12.94
C LEU A 535 24.29 3.52 13.03
N ASP A 536 25.08 4.04 13.97
CA ASP A 536 26.38 3.47 14.34
C ASP A 536 26.20 2.50 15.51
N ILE A 537 25.77 1.28 15.20
CA ILE A 537 25.40 0.27 16.20
C ILE A 537 26.65 -0.20 16.96
N ALA A 538 27.81 -0.24 16.31
CA ALA A 538 29.07 -0.56 16.96
C ALA A 538 29.47 0.46 18.04
N GLY A 539 29.28 1.76 17.77
CA GLY A 539 29.56 2.84 18.72
C GLY A 539 28.43 3.08 19.74
N ARG A 540 27.19 2.76 19.39
CA ARG A 540 25.97 3.00 20.19
C ARG A 540 25.02 1.79 20.15
N PRO A 541 25.23 0.78 21.01
CA PRO A 541 24.46 -0.46 21.01
C PRO A 541 22.96 -0.28 21.19
N GLU A 542 22.50 0.79 21.83
CA GLU A 542 21.08 1.12 22.01
C GLU A 542 20.34 1.37 20.68
N LEU A 543 21.06 1.66 19.58
CA LEU A 543 20.47 1.82 18.25
C LEU A 543 20.12 0.47 17.59
N ALA A 544 20.50 -0.66 18.19
CA ALA A 544 20.12 -1.99 17.71
C ALA A 544 18.59 -2.17 17.72
N ASP A 545 17.91 -1.68 18.76
CA ASP A 545 16.45 -1.76 18.88
C ASP A 545 15.75 -0.92 17.80
N CYS A 546 16.33 0.24 17.44
CA CYS A 546 15.87 1.04 16.31
C CYS A 546 16.03 0.27 14.99
N SER A 547 17.18 -0.39 14.78
CA SER A 547 17.41 -1.21 13.58
C SER A 547 16.36 -2.33 13.47
N ASP A 548 16.06 -3.04 14.57
CA ASP A 548 15.03 -4.08 14.61
C ASP A 548 13.66 -3.57 14.16
N VAL A 549 13.24 -2.41 14.68
CA VAL A 549 11.99 -1.75 14.24
C VAL A 549 12.02 -1.40 12.76
N LEU A 550 13.09 -0.76 12.28
CA LEU A 550 13.18 -0.32 10.88
C LEU A 550 13.11 -1.49 9.88
N TRP A 551 13.72 -2.62 10.22
CA TRP A 551 13.68 -3.83 9.40
C TRP A 551 12.28 -4.46 9.37
N ILE A 552 11.53 -4.44 10.48
CA ILE A 552 10.12 -4.87 10.51
C ILE A 552 9.25 -3.90 9.69
N LEU A 553 9.40 -2.59 9.91
CA LEU A 553 8.65 -1.56 9.17
C LEU A 553 8.89 -1.65 7.67
N ARG A 554 10.10 -2.01 7.23
CA ARG A 554 10.41 -2.26 5.81
C ARG A 554 9.56 -3.40 5.21
N ARG A 555 9.18 -4.42 6.00
CA ARG A 555 8.27 -5.50 5.53
C ARG A 555 6.80 -5.10 5.61
N LEU A 556 6.43 -4.26 6.58
CA LEU A 556 5.03 -3.91 6.84
C LEU A 556 4.51 -2.71 6.03
N LEU A 557 5.34 -1.70 5.80
CA LEU A 557 4.97 -0.44 5.18
C LEU A 557 5.26 -0.40 3.66
N PRO A 558 4.63 0.53 2.91
CA PRO A 558 4.89 0.71 1.49
C PRO A 558 6.36 0.98 1.17
N ARG A 559 6.76 0.62 -0.06
CA ARG A 559 8.12 0.89 -0.57
C ARG A 559 8.43 2.39 -0.47
N GLY A 560 9.49 2.72 0.26
CA GLY A 560 9.93 4.11 0.47
C GLY A 560 9.67 4.65 1.89
N ALA A 561 8.81 4.01 2.69
CA ALA A 561 8.56 4.44 4.07
C ALA A 561 9.77 4.22 5.00
N ALA A 562 10.40 3.06 4.89
CA ALA A 562 11.66 2.72 5.55
C ALA A 562 12.59 2.04 4.55
N ARG A 563 13.51 2.82 3.95
CA ARG A 563 14.39 2.34 2.88
C ARG A 563 15.85 2.31 3.33
N PRO A 564 16.52 1.14 3.35
CA PRO A 564 17.94 1.08 3.63
C PRO A 564 18.73 1.61 2.43
N ILE A 565 19.71 2.46 2.70
CA ILE A 565 20.74 2.92 1.75
C ILE A 565 22.00 2.08 1.92
N MET A 566 22.40 1.85 3.17
CA MET A 566 23.54 1.03 3.57
C MET A 566 23.10 0.14 4.73
N GLY A 567 23.60 -1.08 4.75
CA GLY A 567 23.24 -2.08 5.75
C GLY A 567 22.38 -3.18 5.13
N GLU A 568 22.69 -4.40 5.53
CA GLU A 568 21.96 -5.60 5.18
C GLU A 568 21.65 -6.40 6.43
N ARG A 569 20.53 -7.11 6.38
CA ARG A 569 20.12 -8.07 7.42
C ARG A 569 19.94 -9.43 6.77
N ARG A 570 20.78 -10.37 7.15
CA ARG A 570 20.79 -11.76 6.66
C ARG A 570 20.81 -12.70 7.87
N LEU A 571 20.49 -13.98 7.65
CA LEU A 571 20.55 -14.98 8.71
C LEU A 571 21.96 -15.06 9.30
N GLY A 572 22.10 -14.80 10.60
CA GLY A 572 23.38 -14.81 11.32
C GLY A 572 24.27 -13.58 11.11
N GLU A 573 23.90 -12.65 10.22
CA GLU A 573 24.68 -11.45 9.93
C GLU A 573 23.87 -10.19 10.21
N ARG A 574 24.43 -9.32 11.06
CA ARG A 574 23.88 -7.99 11.35
C ARG A 574 24.90 -6.94 10.97
N SER A 575 24.42 -5.86 10.35
CA SER A 575 25.28 -4.73 10.00
C SER A 575 25.71 -3.98 11.25
N LEU A 576 26.99 -3.63 11.32
CA LEU A 576 27.54 -2.81 12.41
C LEU A 576 27.19 -1.32 12.25
N GLN A 577 26.94 -0.91 11.02
CA GLN A 577 26.50 0.44 10.66
C GLN A 577 25.41 0.36 9.59
N GLU A 578 24.40 1.20 9.71
CA GLU A 578 23.30 1.28 8.76
C GLU A 578 22.98 2.74 8.40
N SER A 579 22.48 2.95 7.19
CA SER A 579 21.94 4.24 6.74
C SER A 579 20.57 4.03 6.13
N TRP A 580 19.62 4.86 6.53
CA TRP A 580 18.22 4.74 6.15
C TRP A 580 17.65 6.07 5.67
N ASP A 581 16.78 5.99 4.67
CA ASP A 581 15.83 7.05 4.31
C ASP A 581 14.46 6.67 4.90
N LEU A 582 13.95 7.51 5.81
CA LEU A 582 12.71 7.28 6.56
C LEU A 582 11.67 8.34 6.19
N ALA A 583 10.49 7.93 5.77
CA ALA A 583 9.40 8.81 5.36
C ALA A 583 8.10 8.50 6.14
N LEU A 584 8.21 8.22 7.45
CA LEU A 584 7.08 7.81 8.28
C LEU A 584 5.96 8.86 8.35
N GLY A 585 6.30 10.15 8.42
CA GLY A 585 5.30 11.23 8.37
C GLY A 585 4.59 11.34 7.01
N THR A 586 5.24 10.95 5.91
CA THR A 586 4.60 10.86 4.59
C THR A 586 3.65 9.66 4.53
N HIS A 587 4.05 8.53 5.11
CA HIS A 587 3.28 7.28 5.14
C HIS A 587 2.52 7.07 6.46
N GLN A 588 2.10 8.16 7.12
CA GLN A 588 1.48 8.11 8.44
C GLN A 588 0.17 7.29 8.43
N ARG A 589 -0.63 7.37 7.35
CA ARG A 589 -1.82 6.52 7.17
C ARG A 589 -1.48 5.03 7.26
N ALA A 590 -0.49 4.57 6.49
CA ALA A 590 -0.12 3.16 6.47
C ALA A 590 0.35 2.68 7.86
N LEU A 591 1.05 3.54 8.61
CA LEU A 591 1.44 3.25 9.99
C LEU A 591 0.23 3.18 10.95
N ILE A 592 -0.74 4.08 10.80
CA ILE A 592 -1.99 4.08 11.58
C ILE A 592 -2.79 2.80 11.31
N GLU A 593 -2.90 2.40 10.04
CA GLU A 593 -3.67 1.22 9.63
C GLU A 593 -3.09 -0.10 10.15
N LEU A 594 -1.77 -0.18 10.42
CA LEU A 594 -1.19 -1.33 11.12
C LEU A 594 -1.80 -1.52 12.51
N GLY A 595 -2.20 -0.43 13.17
CA GLY A 595 -2.90 -0.47 14.45
C GLY A 595 -4.26 -1.14 14.39
N TYR A 596 -4.83 -1.32 13.19
CA TYR A 596 -6.06 -2.07 13.00
C TYR A 596 -5.85 -3.59 12.83
N GLU A 597 -4.64 -4.00 12.49
CA GLU A 597 -4.29 -5.42 12.32
C GLU A 597 -3.81 -6.05 13.63
N GLY A 598 -3.20 -5.29 14.53
CA GLY A 598 -2.67 -5.81 15.79
C GLY A 598 -2.21 -4.74 16.77
N VAL A 599 -1.76 -5.17 17.95
CA VAL A 599 -1.32 -4.25 19.02
C VAL A 599 0.17 -3.92 18.97
N SER A 600 0.98 -4.72 18.27
CA SER A 600 2.41 -4.44 18.00
C SER A 600 2.80 -4.80 16.56
N ILE A 601 3.87 -4.19 16.06
CA ILE A 601 4.39 -4.47 14.70
C ILE A 601 4.85 -5.93 14.55
N GLU A 602 5.37 -6.55 15.62
CA GLU A 602 5.77 -7.95 15.65
C GLU A 602 4.56 -8.87 15.47
N GLN A 603 3.45 -8.58 16.16
CA GLN A 603 2.22 -9.36 16.05
C GLN A 603 1.63 -9.25 14.63
N VAL A 604 1.60 -8.04 14.06
CA VAL A 604 1.10 -7.82 12.69
C VAL A 604 1.97 -8.59 11.69
N LEU A 605 3.30 -8.55 11.84
CA LEU A 605 4.19 -9.34 10.99
C LEU A 605 3.97 -10.84 11.17
N GLU A 606 3.87 -11.36 12.40
CA GLU A 606 3.57 -12.78 12.67
C GLU A 606 2.27 -13.23 11.98
N GLN A 607 1.21 -12.43 12.08
CA GLN A 607 -0.07 -12.74 11.44
C GLN A 607 0.02 -12.73 9.90
N ARG A 608 0.70 -11.74 9.31
CA ARG A 608 0.90 -11.68 7.84
C ARG A 608 1.74 -12.84 7.33
N LEU A 609 2.77 -13.24 8.07
CA LEU A 609 3.60 -14.41 7.75
C LEU A 609 2.77 -15.70 7.80
N ARG A 610 1.97 -15.92 8.85
CA ARG A 610 1.03 -17.06 8.91
C ARG A 610 0.05 -17.05 7.74
N ARG A 611 -0.61 -15.91 7.47
CA ARG A 611 -1.57 -15.80 6.37
C ARG A 611 -0.94 -16.14 5.01
N THR A 612 0.29 -15.71 4.79
CA THR A 612 1.04 -16.00 3.56
C THR A 612 1.41 -17.48 3.47
N ALA A 613 1.85 -18.09 4.58
CA ALA A 613 2.25 -19.49 4.62
C ALA A 613 1.08 -20.47 4.46
N TYR A 614 -0.08 -20.17 5.05
CA TYR A 614 -1.29 -21.01 5.01
C TYR A 614 -2.27 -20.64 3.88
N ALA A 615 -1.85 -19.81 2.92
CA ALA A 615 -2.69 -19.46 1.78
C ALA A 615 -2.97 -20.71 0.91
N PRO A 616 -4.15 -20.85 0.27
CA PRO A 616 -4.52 -22.04 -0.52
C PRO A 616 -3.57 -22.41 -1.66
N HIS A 617 -2.79 -21.44 -2.15
CA HIS A 617 -1.82 -21.59 -3.24
C HIS A 617 -0.38 -21.33 -2.79
N ALA A 618 -0.10 -21.40 -1.47
CA ALA A 618 1.25 -21.26 -0.96
C ALA A 618 2.14 -22.42 -1.43
N THR A 619 3.32 -22.08 -1.96
CA THR A 619 4.35 -23.07 -2.36
C THR A 619 5.32 -23.30 -1.22
N THR A 620 6.09 -24.40 -1.26
CA THR A 620 7.13 -24.65 -0.24
C THR A 620 8.13 -23.49 -0.18
N ALA A 621 8.46 -22.90 -1.32
CA ALA A 621 9.35 -21.73 -1.39
C ALA A 621 8.77 -20.53 -0.61
N THR A 622 7.46 -20.26 -0.75
CA THR A 622 6.76 -19.19 -0.03
C THR A 622 6.75 -19.45 1.48
N VAL A 623 6.49 -20.67 1.91
CA VAL A 623 6.50 -21.02 3.35
C VAL A 623 7.90 -20.90 3.94
N LEU A 624 8.94 -21.34 3.22
CA LEU A 624 10.33 -21.20 3.65
C LEU A 624 10.79 -19.74 3.72
N GLU A 625 10.27 -18.86 2.85
CA GLU A 625 10.47 -17.41 3.00
C GLU A 625 9.88 -16.91 4.32
N ALA A 626 8.67 -17.36 4.68
CA ALA A 626 8.04 -16.97 5.92
C ALA A 626 8.81 -17.48 7.16
N VAL A 627 9.40 -18.69 7.10
CA VAL A 627 10.31 -19.22 8.14
C VAL A 627 11.57 -18.35 8.28
N GLU A 628 12.20 -18.00 7.16
CA GLU A 628 13.37 -17.13 7.13
C GLU A 628 13.05 -15.75 7.74
N ASP A 629 11.95 -15.14 7.33
CA ASP A 629 11.49 -13.85 7.86
C ASP A 629 11.15 -13.91 9.36
N ALA A 630 10.50 -14.99 9.81
CA ALA A 630 10.21 -15.20 11.23
C ALA A 630 11.50 -15.30 12.07
N THR A 631 12.53 -15.93 11.54
CA THR A 631 13.84 -16.04 12.21
C THR A 631 14.58 -14.70 12.16
N LEU A 632 14.53 -14.00 11.03
CA LEU A 632 15.33 -12.81 10.77
C LEU A 632 14.77 -11.54 11.43
N TYR A 633 13.45 -11.34 11.38
CA TYR A 633 12.80 -10.12 11.87
C TYR A 633 12.19 -10.28 13.26
N LEU A 634 11.62 -11.45 13.58
CA LEU A 634 10.95 -11.68 14.87
C LEU A 634 11.82 -12.42 15.88
N GLY A 635 12.84 -13.16 15.43
CA GLY A 635 13.64 -14.04 16.30
C GLY A 635 12.80 -15.14 16.97
N SER A 636 11.61 -15.44 16.43
CA SER A 636 10.65 -16.35 17.06
C SER A 636 10.92 -17.79 16.66
N ARG A 637 11.63 -18.54 17.52
CA ARG A 637 11.88 -19.98 17.31
C ARG A 637 10.57 -20.75 17.17
N ARG A 638 9.59 -20.48 18.03
CA ARG A 638 8.28 -21.16 18.01
C ARG A 638 7.58 -21.00 16.66
N LEU A 639 7.55 -19.78 16.11
CA LEU A 639 6.90 -19.53 14.82
C LEU A 639 7.69 -20.15 13.67
N ALA A 640 9.02 -20.06 13.68
CA ALA A 640 9.87 -20.69 12.68
C ALA A 640 9.69 -22.22 12.66
N ASP A 641 9.58 -22.86 13.85
CA ASP A 641 9.34 -24.30 13.96
C ASP A 641 7.93 -24.70 13.49
N GLU A 642 6.91 -23.89 13.82
CA GLU A 642 5.52 -24.08 13.36
C GLU A 642 5.42 -23.98 11.82
N LEU A 643 5.94 -22.91 11.24
CA LEU A 643 5.94 -22.69 9.78
C LEU A 643 6.85 -23.69 9.07
N GLY A 644 7.97 -24.08 9.67
CA GLY A 644 8.86 -25.10 9.15
C GLY A 644 8.21 -26.48 9.11
N ALA A 645 7.40 -26.81 10.13
CA ALA A 645 6.59 -28.02 10.12
C ALA A 645 5.54 -27.99 8.99
N HIS A 646 4.88 -26.85 8.77
CA HIS A 646 3.93 -26.70 7.65
C HIS A 646 4.62 -26.77 6.28
N ALA A 647 5.85 -26.27 6.13
CA ALA A 647 6.62 -26.39 4.90
C ALA A 647 6.84 -27.86 4.48
N LEU A 648 6.91 -28.79 5.45
CA LEU A 648 6.96 -30.23 5.19
C LEU A 648 5.71 -30.74 4.49
N GLU A 649 4.55 -30.32 4.99
CA GLU A 649 3.24 -30.74 4.48
C GLU A 649 3.02 -30.23 3.06
N VAL A 650 3.40 -28.97 2.81
CA VAL A 650 3.34 -28.36 1.47
C VAL A 650 4.30 -29.08 0.52
N LEU A 651 5.56 -29.32 0.93
CA LEU A 651 6.52 -30.03 0.08
C LEU A 651 6.05 -31.45 -0.28
N ALA A 652 5.48 -32.18 0.68
CA ALA A 652 5.02 -33.55 0.45
C ALA A 652 3.86 -33.63 -0.57
N THR A 653 3.10 -32.54 -0.73
CA THR A 653 1.95 -32.46 -1.65
C THR A 653 2.27 -31.75 -2.97
N GLU A 654 3.37 -31.00 -3.03
CA GLU A 654 3.82 -30.28 -4.21
C GLU A 654 4.20 -31.26 -5.33
N ARG A 655 3.60 -31.12 -6.51
CA ARG A 655 3.91 -32.00 -7.66
C ARG A 655 4.73 -31.32 -8.73
N SER A 656 4.80 -29.99 -8.68
CA SER A 656 5.60 -29.19 -9.60
C SER A 656 7.03 -29.04 -9.09
N VAL A 657 7.96 -28.84 -10.01
CA VAL A 657 9.36 -28.53 -9.73
C VAL A 657 9.65 -27.03 -9.78
N ASP A 658 8.61 -26.20 -9.95
CA ASP A 658 8.75 -24.76 -10.18
C ASP A 658 9.50 -24.04 -9.07
N GLY A 659 9.16 -24.38 -7.82
CA GLY A 659 9.77 -23.81 -6.62
C GLY A 659 11.16 -24.36 -6.29
N ALA A 660 11.66 -25.40 -6.96
CA ALA A 660 12.86 -26.14 -6.54
C ALA A 660 14.13 -25.26 -6.39
N PRO A 661 14.44 -24.30 -7.29
CA PRO A 661 15.59 -23.41 -7.10
C PRO A 661 15.50 -22.57 -5.83
N GLU A 662 14.31 -22.06 -5.53
CA GLU A 662 14.10 -21.19 -4.38
C GLU A 662 14.07 -21.98 -3.06
N VAL A 663 13.46 -23.18 -3.07
CA VAL A 663 13.52 -24.14 -1.96
C VAL A 663 14.97 -24.49 -1.64
N LEU A 664 15.77 -24.86 -2.65
CA LEU A 664 17.19 -25.18 -2.46
C LEU A 664 17.95 -24.03 -1.82
N ARG A 665 17.82 -22.83 -2.38
CA ARG A 665 18.52 -21.64 -1.93
C ARG A 665 18.18 -21.30 -0.47
N ARG A 666 16.90 -21.36 -0.09
CA ARG A 666 16.44 -21.02 1.27
C ARG A 666 16.82 -22.07 2.29
N VAL A 667 16.63 -23.36 1.98
CA VAL A 667 16.98 -24.46 2.90
C VAL A 667 18.48 -24.47 3.17
N ARG A 668 19.32 -24.28 2.14
CA ARG A 668 20.78 -24.18 2.34
C ARG A 668 21.15 -23.05 3.29
N ARG A 669 20.52 -21.87 3.15
CA ARG A 669 20.76 -20.71 4.03
C ARG A 669 20.29 -20.97 5.46
N LEU A 670 19.10 -21.53 5.63
CA LEU A 670 18.55 -21.90 6.94
C LEU A 670 19.40 -22.96 7.63
N LEU A 671 19.80 -24.01 6.90
CA LEU A 671 20.64 -25.09 7.44
C LEU A 671 22.04 -24.57 7.82
N ALA A 672 22.65 -23.72 7.00
CA ALA A 672 23.93 -23.08 7.33
C ALA A 672 23.79 -22.22 8.59
N HIS A 673 22.69 -21.47 8.71
CA HIS A 673 22.40 -20.69 9.90
C HIS A 673 22.29 -21.59 11.15
N TYR A 674 21.35 -22.54 11.18
CA TYR A 674 21.14 -23.40 12.36
C TYR A 674 22.36 -24.23 12.77
N ARG A 675 23.18 -24.68 11.82
CA ARG A 675 24.44 -25.39 12.13
C ARG A 675 25.47 -24.52 12.85
N THR A 676 25.40 -23.20 12.67
CA THR A 676 26.33 -22.25 13.29
C THR A 676 25.74 -21.60 14.53
N SER A 677 24.42 -21.41 14.58
CA SER A 677 23.72 -20.70 15.66
C SER A 677 23.21 -21.59 16.78
N GLU A 678 22.94 -22.88 16.52
CA GLU A 678 22.37 -23.81 17.50
C GLU A 678 23.23 -25.07 17.69
N PRO A 679 23.26 -25.65 18.90
CA PRO A 679 24.00 -26.89 19.16
C PRO A 679 23.35 -28.13 18.52
N VAL A 680 22.04 -28.09 18.27
CA VAL A 680 21.25 -29.17 17.68
C VAL A 680 20.32 -28.58 16.62
N LEU A 681 20.13 -29.30 15.52
CA LEU A 681 19.24 -28.86 14.45
C LEU A 681 17.76 -28.89 14.90
N PRO A 682 16.94 -27.93 14.45
CA PRO A 682 15.50 -27.99 14.68
C PRO A 682 14.86 -29.27 14.11
N PRO A 683 13.95 -29.95 14.83
CA PRO A 683 13.36 -31.22 14.36
C PRO A 683 12.67 -31.12 12.98
N TRP A 684 12.07 -29.96 12.68
CA TRP A 684 11.41 -29.75 11.39
C TRP A 684 12.42 -29.73 10.23
N ILE A 685 13.65 -29.21 10.41
CA ILE A 685 14.64 -29.13 9.33
C ILE A 685 15.22 -30.51 9.01
N GLU A 686 15.42 -31.34 10.03
CA GLU A 686 15.80 -32.75 9.86
C GLU A 686 14.71 -33.51 9.10
N SER A 687 13.45 -33.33 9.53
CA SER A 687 12.29 -33.90 8.85
C SER A 687 12.16 -33.39 7.40
N PHE A 688 12.55 -32.13 7.15
CA PHE A 688 12.45 -31.49 5.84
C PHE A 688 13.48 -32.04 4.88
N VAL A 689 14.71 -32.19 5.34
CA VAL A 689 15.77 -32.82 4.55
C VAL A 689 15.41 -34.27 4.24
N LYS A 690 14.91 -35.03 5.22
CA LYS A 690 14.49 -36.42 5.02
C LYS A 690 13.35 -36.54 4.01
N THR A 691 12.28 -35.77 4.20
CA THR A 691 11.09 -35.79 3.34
C THR A 691 11.42 -35.27 1.96
N GLY A 692 12.13 -34.14 1.84
CA GLY A 692 12.54 -33.55 0.58
C GLY A 692 13.48 -34.44 -0.22
N TYR A 693 14.37 -35.19 0.45
CA TYR A 693 15.26 -36.14 -0.23
C TYR A 693 14.45 -37.26 -0.89
N ALA A 694 13.53 -37.89 -0.15
CA ALA A 694 12.65 -38.94 -0.70
C ALA A 694 11.70 -38.39 -1.78
N HIS A 695 11.13 -37.21 -1.55
CA HIS A 695 10.22 -36.55 -2.45
C HIS A 695 10.88 -36.21 -3.79
N TYR A 696 12.03 -35.52 -3.78
CA TYR A 696 12.74 -35.18 -5.01
C TYR A 696 13.34 -36.42 -5.70
N CYS A 697 13.78 -37.46 -4.98
CA CYS A 697 14.15 -38.73 -5.64
C CYS A 697 12.96 -39.32 -6.42
N THR A 698 11.74 -39.20 -5.90
CA THR A 698 10.52 -39.70 -6.56
C THR A 698 10.15 -38.86 -7.78
N LEU A 699 10.27 -37.53 -7.70
CA LEU A 699 9.92 -36.62 -8.81
C LEU A 699 10.99 -36.56 -9.91
N LEU A 700 12.25 -36.84 -9.59
CA LEU A 700 13.39 -36.62 -10.48
C LEU A 700 13.22 -37.27 -11.89
N PRO A 701 12.85 -38.56 -12.03
CA PRO A 701 12.68 -39.17 -13.35
C PRO A 701 11.62 -38.47 -14.21
N THR A 702 10.49 -38.10 -13.61
CA THR A 702 9.41 -37.38 -14.28
C THR A 702 9.86 -35.97 -14.67
N ALA A 703 10.53 -35.24 -13.76
CA ALA A 703 11.04 -33.90 -14.02
C ALA A 703 12.04 -33.85 -15.19
N PHE A 704 12.81 -34.91 -15.40
CA PHE A 704 13.72 -35.02 -16.55
C PHE A 704 12.99 -35.16 -17.90
N THR A 705 11.76 -35.66 -17.91
CA THR A 705 10.96 -35.90 -19.13
C THR A 705 9.83 -34.89 -19.33
N ASP A 706 9.44 -34.16 -18.29
CA ASP A 706 8.41 -33.12 -18.32
C ASP A 706 8.81 -31.94 -19.21
N GLU A 707 8.04 -31.62 -20.26
CA GLU A 707 8.36 -30.51 -21.16
C GLU A 707 8.26 -29.13 -20.49
N ASP A 708 7.43 -28.99 -19.44
CA ASP A 708 7.21 -27.72 -18.73
C ASP A 708 8.34 -27.42 -17.74
N ALA A 709 9.12 -28.42 -17.33
CA ALA A 709 10.23 -28.25 -16.39
C ALA A 709 11.48 -27.64 -17.05
N THR A 710 11.97 -26.52 -16.53
CA THR A 710 13.23 -25.91 -17.01
C THR A 710 14.46 -26.71 -16.56
N VAL A 711 15.53 -26.65 -17.35
CA VAL A 711 16.84 -27.28 -17.02
C VAL A 711 17.36 -26.79 -15.65
N ARG A 712 17.14 -25.51 -15.32
CA ARG A 712 17.52 -24.91 -14.04
C ARG A 712 16.77 -25.52 -12.85
N GLN A 713 15.47 -25.80 -12.99
CA GLN A 713 14.68 -26.43 -11.92
C GLN A 713 15.16 -27.86 -11.65
N VAL A 714 15.42 -28.65 -12.70
CA VAL A 714 15.96 -30.01 -12.56
C VAL A 714 17.37 -30.00 -11.95
N ALA A 715 18.22 -29.05 -12.36
CA ALA A 715 19.54 -28.86 -11.75
C ALA A 715 19.46 -28.51 -10.27
N ALA A 716 18.48 -27.69 -9.86
CA ALA A 716 18.24 -27.36 -8.45
C ALA A 716 17.74 -28.57 -7.64
N MET A 717 16.91 -29.45 -8.21
CA MET A 717 16.54 -30.71 -7.54
C MET A 717 17.77 -31.59 -7.27
N LEU A 718 18.62 -31.79 -8.28
CA LEU A 718 19.91 -32.46 -8.09
C LEU A 718 20.78 -31.74 -7.06
N GLY A 719 20.76 -30.40 -7.06
CA GLY A 719 21.51 -29.58 -6.13
C GLY A 719 21.05 -29.80 -4.69
N PHE A 720 19.74 -29.93 -4.47
CA PHE A 720 19.16 -30.32 -3.19
C PHE A 720 19.64 -31.71 -2.78
N LEU A 721 19.42 -32.71 -3.64
CA LEU A 721 19.73 -34.11 -3.36
C LEU A 721 21.20 -34.31 -3.00
N PHE A 722 22.14 -33.75 -3.77
CA PHE A 722 23.58 -33.91 -3.53
C PHE A 722 24.05 -33.10 -2.33
N SER A 723 23.59 -31.86 -2.15
CA SER A 723 24.03 -31.04 -1.02
C SER A 723 23.48 -31.50 0.33
N MET A 724 22.34 -32.18 0.33
CA MET A 724 21.69 -32.70 1.54
C MET A 724 21.99 -34.18 1.79
N GLU A 725 22.63 -34.89 0.87
CA GLU A 725 22.86 -36.35 0.92
C GLU A 725 23.44 -36.79 2.27
N GLY A 726 24.56 -36.22 2.71
CA GLY A 726 25.20 -36.63 3.96
C GLY A 726 24.30 -36.51 5.19
N LEU A 727 23.47 -35.45 5.26
CA LEU A 727 22.50 -35.28 6.34
C LEU A 727 21.34 -36.26 6.19
N ALA A 728 20.80 -36.42 4.98
CA ALA A 728 19.71 -37.36 4.71
C ALA A 728 20.08 -38.80 5.08
N LEU A 729 21.29 -39.26 4.73
CA LEU A 729 21.78 -40.58 5.10
C LEU A 729 21.91 -40.76 6.62
N SER A 730 22.38 -39.74 7.34
CA SER A 730 22.43 -39.79 8.81
C SER A 730 21.05 -39.88 9.47
N LEU A 731 20.00 -39.42 8.79
CA LEU A 731 18.60 -39.48 9.21
C LEU A 731 17.85 -40.75 8.73
N GLY A 732 18.60 -41.69 8.12
CA GLY A 732 18.12 -42.99 7.69
C GLY A 732 17.56 -43.04 6.26
N CYS A 733 17.86 -42.05 5.40
CA CYS A 733 17.60 -42.20 3.95
C CYS A 733 18.57 -43.20 3.32
N ASP A 734 18.17 -43.78 2.18
CA ASP A 734 18.98 -44.73 1.43
C ASP A 734 19.51 -44.10 0.15
N ARG A 735 20.83 -44.11 -0.03
CA ARG A 735 21.52 -43.63 -1.25
C ARG A 735 21.04 -44.36 -2.50
N THR A 736 20.64 -45.62 -2.38
CA THR A 736 20.12 -46.41 -3.51
C THR A 736 18.88 -45.77 -4.13
N GLN A 737 18.07 -45.01 -3.37
CA GLN A 737 16.93 -44.27 -3.93
C GLN A 737 17.35 -43.23 -4.96
N LEU A 738 18.42 -42.48 -4.67
CA LEU A 738 18.98 -41.48 -5.57
C LEU A 738 19.63 -42.12 -6.79
N GLU A 739 20.38 -43.21 -6.60
CA GLU A 739 21.01 -43.96 -7.69
C GLU A 739 19.96 -44.52 -8.66
N LEU A 740 18.86 -45.08 -8.14
CA LEU A 740 17.75 -45.57 -8.94
C LEU A 740 17.02 -44.42 -9.66
N ALA A 741 16.76 -43.30 -8.99
CA ALA A 741 16.11 -42.14 -9.59
C ALA A 741 16.91 -41.57 -10.77
N VAL A 742 18.23 -41.42 -10.61
CA VAL A 742 19.12 -40.98 -11.70
C VAL A 742 19.20 -42.03 -12.81
N ALA A 743 19.22 -43.33 -12.47
CA ALA A 743 19.24 -44.40 -13.47
C ALA A 743 17.96 -44.48 -14.32
N GLN A 744 16.81 -44.13 -13.74
CA GLN A 744 15.50 -44.09 -14.40
C GLN A 744 15.25 -42.80 -15.20
N SER A 745 16.14 -41.80 -15.07
CA SER A 745 16.02 -40.52 -15.76
C SER A 745 16.52 -40.63 -17.21
N HIS A 746 15.60 -40.59 -18.17
CA HIS A 746 15.88 -40.74 -19.61
C HIS A 746 15.39 -39.53 -20.41
N PRO A 747 16.08 -38.37 -20.36
CA PRO A 747 15.67 -37.19 -21.10
C PRO A 747 15.97 -37.31 -22.61
N ASP A 748 15.09 -36.77 -23.44
CA ASP A 748 15.31 -36.63 -24.89
C ASP A 748 16.01 -35.29 -25.25
N ASP A 749 16.00 -34.32 -24.33
CA ASP A 749 16.65 -33.02 -24.50
C ASP A 749 18.18 -33.07 -24.25
N PRO A 750 19.00 -32.47 -25.13
CA PRO A 750 20.45 -32.33 -24.95
C PRO A 750 20.92 -31.74 -23.61
N ALA A 751 20.30 -30.66 -23.13
CA ALA A 751 20.75 -29.98 -21.91
C ALA A 751 20.47 -30.84 -20.67
N ARG A 752 19.29 -31.48 -20.62
CA ARG A 752 18.95 -32.44 -19.56
C ARG A 752 19.79 -33.71 -19.62
N THR A 753 20.15 -34.18 -20.82
CA THR A 753 21.08 -35.30 -20.99
C THR A 753 22.44 -35.01 -20.35
N ALA A 754 22.96 -33.78 -20.53
CA ALA A 754 24.19 -33.34 -19.88
C ALA A 754 24.07 -33.31 -18.34
N LEU A 755 22.92 -32.90 -17.79
CA LEU A 755 22.65 -32.96 -16.34
C LEU A 755 22.67 -34.40 -15.81
N VAL A 756 22.04 -35.37 -16.51
CA VAL A 756 22.10 -36.79 -16.12
C VAL A 756 23.53 -37.31 -16.15
N TRP A 757 24.31 -36.95 -17.17
CA TRP A 757 25.72 -37.35 -17.23
C TRP A 757 26.53 -36.78 -16.07
N ALA A 758 26.34 -35.50 -15.74
CA ALA A 758 26.96 -34.88 -14.59
C ALA A 758 26.56 -35.56 -13.26
N ALA A 759 25.27 -35.87 -13.09
CA ALA A 759 24.76 -36.60 -11.95
C ALA A 759 25.38 -38.01 -11.83
N ARG A 760 25.47 -38.75 -12.93
CA ARG A 760 26.08 -40.08 -12.96
C ARG A 760 27.58 -40.04 -12.66
N THR A 761 28.28 -38.99 -13.10
CA THR A 761 29.68 -38.77 -12.74
C THR A 761 29.85 -38.42 -11.28
N HIS A 762 28.95 -37.65 -10.67
CA HIS A 762 28.95 -37.40 -9.23
C HIS A 762 28.71 -38.68 -8.42
N LEU A 763 27.78 -39.54 -8.87
CA LEU A 763 27.46 -40.82 -8.23
C LEU A 763 28.51 -41.92 -8.48
N GLY A 764 29.48 -41.71 -9.38
CA GLY A 764 30.51 -42.69 -9.73
C GLY A 764 30.07 -43.79 -10.71
N THR A 765 28.87 -43.67 -11.31
CA THR A 765 28.36 -44.63 -12.32
C THR A 765 28.79 -44.28 -13.76
N LEU A 766 29.44 -43.13 -13.94
CA LEU A 766 30.06 -42.69 -15.20
C LEU A 766 31.43 -42.07 -14.90
N THR A 767 32.50 -42.66 -15.39
CA THR A 767 33.86 -42.14 -15.16
C THR A 767 34.08 -40.83 -15.94
N ARG A 768 35.04 -40.00 -15.48
CA ARG A 768 35.44 -38.78 -16.22
C ARG A 768 35.96 -39.09 -17.62
N ALA A 769 36.64 -40.22 -17.81
CA ALA A 769 37.14 -40.65 -19.11
C ALA A 769 36.00 -40.98 -20.07
N GLU A 770 34.96 -41.68 -19.60
CA GLU A 770 33.77 -41.98 -20.39
C GLU A 770 32.97 -40.72 -20.71
N LEU A 771 32.84 -39.77 -19.76
CA LEU A 771 32.19 -38.49 -20.00
C LEU A 771 32.91 -37.70 -21.11
N ARG A 772 34.24 -37.64 -21.08
CA ARG A 772 35.06 -37.03 -22.14
C ARG A 772 34.85 -37.73 -23.48
N ALA A 773 34.87 -39.06 -23.50
CA ALA A 773 34.67 -39.84 -24.72
C ALA A 773 33.28 -39.57 -25.34
N ARG A 774 32.23 -39.45 -24.52
CA ARG A 774 30.88 -39.08 -24.98
C ARG A 774 30.85 -37.69 -25.60
N CYS A 775 31.43 -36.68 -24.94
CA CYS A 775 31.50 -35.32 -25.51
C CYS A 775 32.34 -35.26 -26.79
N ALA A 776 33.44 -36.01 -26.87
CA ALA A 776 34.24 -36.12 -28.08
C ALA A 776 33.43 -36.74 -29.24
N ALA A 777 32.67 -37.81 -28.98
CA ALA A 777 31.81 -38.45 -29.95
C ALA A 777 30.68 -37.55 -30.46
N LEU A 778 30.13 -36.66 -29.60
CA LEU A 778 29.15 -35.65 -30.03
C LEU A 778 29.77 -34.65 -31.02
N LEU A 779 31.01 -34.23 -30.78
CA LEU A 779 31.75 -33.33 -31.69
C LEU A 779 32.18 -34.02 -33.00
N ASP A 780 32.37 -35.34 -32.98
CA ASP A 780 32.70 -36.15 -34.16
C ASP A 780 31.50 -36.43 -35.07
N ASN A 781 30.26 -36.20 -34.62
CA ASN A 781 29.04 -36.46 -35.37
C ASN A 781 28.45 -35.17 -35.97
N PRO A 782 28.59 -34.92 -37.29
CA PRO A 782 28.12 -33.69 -37.92
C PRO A 782 26.63 -33.40 -37.74
N LEU A 783 25.80 -34.43 -37.54
CA LEU A 783 24.35 -34.28 -37.36
C LEU A 783 23.97 -33.77 -35.97
N VAL A 784 24.84 -33.96 -34.96
CA VAL A 784 24.58 -33.60 -33.56
C VAL A 784 25.28 -32.31 -33.15
N VAL A 785 26.35 -31.93 -33.86
CA VAL A 785 27.11 -30.68 -33.63
C VAL A 785 26.22 -29.45 -33.46
N PRO A 786 25.17 -29.19 -34.28
CA PRO A 786 24.29 -28.03 -34.08
C PRO A 786 23.59 -27.97 -32.72
N ALA A 787 23.38 -29.11 -32.05
CA ALA A 787 22.76 -29.21 -30.73
C ALA A 787 23.78 -29.14 -29.57
N TYR A 788 25.09 -29.18 -29.84
CA TYR A 788 26.16 -29.17 -28.83
C TYR A 788 26.10 -27.98 -27.85
N PRO A 789 25.74 -26.74 -28.26
CA PRO A 789 25.56 -25.63 -27.33
C PRO A 789 24.53 -25.89 -26.22
N ARG A 790 23.50 -26.70 -26.50
CA ARG A 790 22.49 -27.10 -25.50
C ARG A 790 23.08 -28.06 -24.46
N TYR A 791 23.95 -28.99 -24.86
CA TYR A 791 24.71 -29.83 -23.92
C TYR A 791 25.62 -28.96 -23.02
N LEU A 792 26.31 -27.97 -23.59
CA LEU A 792 27.14 -27.03 -22.82
C LEU A 792 26.32 -26.21 -21.81
N SER A 793 25.13 -25.77 -22.21
CA SER A 793 24.17 -25.12 -21.30
C SER A 793 23.75 -26.04 -20.15
N GLY A 794 23.46 -27.31 -20.43
CA GLY A 794 23.17 -28.31 -19.39
C GLY A 794 24.33 -28.51 -18.41
N PHE A 795 25.56 -28.60 -18.91
CA PHE A 795 26.75 -28.68 -18.04
C PHE A 795 27.00 -27.41 -17.22
N LEU A 796 26.68 -26.24 -17.76
CA LEU A 796 26.74 -24.98 -17.00
C LEU A 796 25.79 -25.04 -15.80
N HIS A 797 24.54 -25.46 -16.01
CA HIS A 797 23.58 -25.67 -14.92
C HIS A 797 24.03 -26.78 -13.95
N ALA A 798 24.75 -27.79 -14.43
CA ALA A 798 25.29 -28.86 -13.60
C ALA A 798 26.35 -28.40 -12.59
N LEU A 799 26.92 -27.20 -12.75
CA LEU A 799 27.96 -26.70 -11.83
C LEU A 799 27.43 -26.37 -10.43
N GLU A 800 26.14 -26.04 -10.29
CA GLU A 800 25.51 -25.86 -8.98
C GLU A 800 25.41 -27.18 -8.18
N PRO A 801 24.88 -28.29 -8.74
CA PRO A 801 24.89 -29.58 -8.07
C PRO A 801 26.27 -30.25 -8.03
N VAL A 802 27.09 -30.08 -9.07
CA VAL A 802 28.36 -30.81 -9.27
C VAL A 802 29.50 -29.82 -9.59
N PRO A 803 29.94 -28.99 -8.63
CA PRO A 803 30.99 -27.99 -8.85
C PRO A 803 32.34 -28.59 -9.24
N ALA A 804 32.56 -29.88 -8.94
CA ALA A 804 33.76 -30.60 -9.33
C ALA A 804 33.97 -30.67 -10.85
N LEU A 805 32.95 -30.43 -11.68
CA LEU A 805 33.06 -30.46 -13.15
C LEU A 805 33.49 -29.11 -13.75
N THR A 806 33.84 -28.11 -12.94
CA THR A 806 34.24 -26.79 -13.44
C THR A 806 35.38 -26.84 -14.46
N ASP A 807 36.42 -27.62 -14.15
CA ASP A 807 37.57 -27.85 -15.05
C ASP A 807 37.15 -28.52 -16.35
N PHE A 808 36.26 -29.52 -16.25
CA PHE A 808 35.70 -30.23 -17.39
C PHE A 808 34.86 -29.33 -18.30
N VAL A 809 34.05 -28.41 -17.75
CA VAL A 809 33.26 -27.48 -18.57
C VAL A 809 34.17 -26.54 -19.36
N VAL A 810 35.22 -26.01 -18.73
CA VAL A 810 36.24 -25.21 -19.42
C VAL A 810 36.94 -26.03 -20.51
N GLU A 811 37.29 -27.29 -20.23
CA GLU A 811 37.83 -28.24 -21.20
C GLU A 811 36.86 -28.48 -22.38
N ALA A 812 35.58 -28.74 -22.11
CA ALA A 812 34.57 -29.06 -23.11
C ALA A 812 34.29 -27.90 -24.07
N VAL A 813 34.25 -26.66 -23.54
CA VAL A 813 34.15 -25.44 -24.36
C VAL A 813 35.42 -25.26 -25.18
N SER A 814 36.59 -25.39 -24.55
CA SER A 814 37.89 -25.21 -25.24
C SER A 814 38.09 -26.22 -26.37
N ASN A 815 37.71 -27.48 -26.17
CA ASN A 815 37.80 -28.52 -27.19
C ASN A 815 36.84 -28.28 -28.36
N ALA A 816 35.64 -27.73 -28.12
CA ALA A 816 34.71 -27.40 -29.20
C ALA A 816 35.26 -26.25 -30.08
N PHE A 817 35.75 -25.18 -29.45
CA PHE A 817 36.35 -24.04 -30.15
C PHE A 817 37.65 -24.39 -30.88
N ALA A 818 38.43 -25.35 -30.37
CA ALA A 818 39.67 -25.78 -31.00
C ALA A 818 39.48 -26.71 -32.22
N ARG A 819 38.32 -27.37 -32.35
CA ARG A 819 38.09 -28.44 -33.34
C ARG A 819 37.13 -28.05 -34.47
N LEU A 820 36.20 -27.14 -34.21
CA LEU A 820 35.14 -26.78 -35.16
C LEU A 820 35.54 -25.55 -35.98
N PRO A 821 35.15 -25.47 -37.27
CA PRO A 821 35.46 -24.31 -38.10
C PRO A 821 34.52 -23.13 -37.82
N ASP A 822 34.97 -21.91 -38.12
CA ASP A 822 34.23 -20.65 -37.87
C ASP A 822 32.78 -20.63 -38.38
N PRO A 823 32.42 -21.19 -39.56
CA PRO A 823 31.03 -21.22 -40.03
C PRO A 823 30.08 -22.01 -39.11
N VAL A 824 30.61 -22.89 -38.27
CA VAL A 824 29.84 -23.67 -37.27
C VAL A 824 29.84 -22.97 -35.91
N LEU A 825 30.97 -22.36 -35.52
CA LEU A 825 31.10 -21.70 -34.20
C LEU A 825 30.43 -20.33 -34.12
N LEU A 826 30.52 -19.50 -35.18
CA LEU A 826 29.96 -18.15 -35.16
C LEU A 826 28.44 -18.12 -34.86
N PRO A 827 27.61 -19.03 -35.42
CA PRO A 827 26.19 -19.15 -35.06
C PRO A 827 25.92 -19.53 -33.60
N TRP A 828 26.88 -20.14 -32.87
CA TRP A 828 26.69 -20.53 -31.47
C TRP A 828 26.85 -19.37 -30.48
N LEU A 829 27.65 -18.36 -30.85
CA LEU A 829 28.02 -17.27 -29.95
C LEU A 829 26.82 -16.53 -29.35
N PRO A 830 25.76 -16.17 -30.12
CA PRO A 830 24.58 -15.55 -29.54
C PRO A 830 23.94 -16.41 -28.45
N THR A 831 23.70 -17.71 -28.73
CA THR A 831 23.08 -18.64 -27.77
C THR A 831 23.92 -18.80 -26.50
N LEU A 832 25.24 -19.02 -26.64
CA LEU A 832 26.13 -19.17 -25.48
C LEU A 832 26.18 -17.89 -24.62
N ILE A 833 26.21 -16.72 -25.26
CA ILE A 833 26.19 -15.41 -24.55
C ILE A 833 24.85 -15.19 -23.86
N THR A 834 23.72 -15.48 -24.52
CA THR A 834 22.39 -15.32 -23.93
C THR A 834 22.18 -16.26 -22.75
N THR A 835 22.60 -17.52 -22.85
CA THR A 835 22.52 -18.49 -21.74
C THR A 835 23.39 -18.05 -20.56
N LEU A 836 24.62 -17.59 -20.82
CA LEU A 836 25.51 -17.10 -19.76
C LEU A 836 24.94 -15.83 -19.08
N ARG A 837 24.31 -14.92 -19.85
CA ARG A 837 23.70 -13.69 -19.30
C ARG A 837 22.40 -13.94 -18.54
N ALA A 838 21.53 -14.81 -19.04
CA ALA A 838 20.21 -15.07 -18.47
C ALA A 838 20.29 -15.95 -17.22
N ASP A 839 21.12 -17.00 -17.25
CA ASP A 839 21.07 -18.08 -16.26
C ASP A 839 22.43 -18.46 -15.65
N GLY A 840 23.54 -17.92 -16.16
CA GLY A 840 24.90 -18.26 -15.75
C GLY A 840 25.71 -17.12 -15.13
N ALA A 841 25.11 -15.95 -14.90
CA ALA A 841 25.84 -14.76 -14.44
C ALA A 841 26.54 -14.97 -13.09
N GLU A 842 25.93 -15.75 -12.20
CA GLU A 842 26.50 -16.12 -10.89
C GLU A 842 27.65 -17.15 -11.01
N LEU A 843 27.65 -17.97 -12.08
CA LEU A 843 28.64 -19.01 -12.35
C LEU A 843 29.82 -18.52 -13.21
N ALA A 844 29.65 -17.40 -13.92
CA ALA A 844 30.68 -16.81 -14.77
C ALA A 844 31.99 -16.49 -14.01
N PRO A 845 31.99 -15.92 -12.78
CA PRO A 845 33.22 -15.70 -12.01
C PRO A 845 33.99 -16.99 -11.71
N LEU A 846 33.29 -18.10 -11.50
CA LEU A 846 33.88 -19.42 -11.24
C LEU A 846 34.55 -19.98 -12.50
N LEU A 847 33.88 -19.90 -13.65
CA LEU A 847 34.45 -20.31 -14.94
C LEU A 847 35.63 -19.42 -15.37
N ILE A 848 35.53 -18.11 -15.18
CA ILE A 848 36.61 -17.16 -15.49
C ILE A 848 37.83 -17.42 -14.60
N ARG A 849 37.61 -17.70 -13.31
CA ARG A 849 38.69 -18.05 -12.38
C ARG A 849 39.38 -19.35 -12.79
N GLU A 850 38.61 -20.37 -13.16
CA GLU A 850 39.20 -21.65 -13.59
C GLU A 850 39.91 -21.51 -14.94
N ALA A 851 39.33 -20.78 -15.90
CA ALA A 851 40.00 -20.46 -17.17
C ALA A 851 41.31 -19.68 -16.93
N GLY A 852 41.30 -18.67 -16.05
CA GLY A 852 42.50 -17.91 -15.69
C GLY A 852 43.58 -18.75 -15.00
N ARG A 853 43.19 -19.82 -14.31
CA ARG A 853 44.11 -20.82 -13.74
C ARG A 853 44.71 -21.74 -14.81
N LEU A 854 43.93 -22.10 -15.83
CA LEU A 854 44.30 -23.08 -16.86
C LEU A 854 45.12 -22.48 -18.01
N PHE A 855 44.72 -21.31 -18.52
CA PHE A 855 45.36 -20.66 -19.66
C PHE A 855 46.58 -19.81 -19.25
N PRO A 856 47.63 -19.74 -20.07
CA PRO A 856 48.79 -18.90 -19.79
C PRO A 856 48.42 -17.41 -19.84
N GLY A 857 48.87 -16.64 -18.85
CA GLY A 857 48.56 -15.21 -18.75
C GLY A 857 49.26 -14.29 -19.76
N ARG A 858 50.03 -14.83 -20.72
CA ARG A 858 50.74 -14.06 -21.76
C ARG A 858 50.67 -14.76 -23.11
N LEU A 859 50.43 -13.99 -24.17
CA LEU A 859 50.32 -14.48 -25.56
C LEU A 859 51.51 -15.37 -26.02
N PRO A 860 52.79 -15.00 -25.80
CA PRO A 860 53.92 -15.84 -26.26
C PRO A 860 54.03 -17.19 -25.55
N ALA A 861 53.40 -17.34 -24.39
CA ALA A 861 53.38 -18.60 -23.67
C ALA A 861 52.28 -19.54 -24.19
N LEU A 862 51.36 -19.07 -25.02
CA LEU A 862 50.33 -19.89 -25.64
C LEU A 862 50.90 -20.79 -26.74
N ASP A 863 51.91 -20.33 -27.47
CA ASP A 863 52.54 -21.05 -28.59
C ASP A 863 53.20 -22.38 -28.18
N THR A 864 53.60 -22.49 -26.90
CA THR A 864 54.24 -23.68 -26.32
C THR A 864 53.38 -24.35 -25.24
N TRP A 865 52.17 -23.84 -24.99
CA TRP A 865 51.28 -24.35 -23.95
C TRP A 865 50.54 -25.60 -24.41
N THR A 866 50.62 -26.66 -23.62
CA THR A 866 49.82 -27.87 -23.80
C THR A 866 48.71 -27.88 -22.75
N PRO A 867 47.43 -28.00 -23.16
CA PRO A 867 46.32 -28.05 -22.22
C PRO A 867 46.47 -29.23 -21.25
N PRO A 868 46.15 -29.08 -19.94
CA PRO A 868 46.31 -30.14 -18.95
C PRO A 868 45.57 -31.44 -19.28
N TRP A 869 44.44 -31.35 -19.99
CA TRP A 869 43.65 -32.50 -20.43
C TRP A 869 44.21 -33.23 -21.67
N ARG A 870 45.26 -32.71 -22.31
CA ARG A 870 46.03 -33.39 -23.37
C ARG A 870 47.33 -34.01 -22.85
N THR A 871 47.77 -33.62 -21.65
CA THR A 871 48.90 -34.25 -20.99
C THR A 871 48.48 -35.65 -20.57
N PRO A 872 49.16 -36.72 -21.01
CA PRO A 872 48.87 -38.07 -20.56
C PRO A 872 48.91 -38.11 -19.03
N PRO A 873 48.04 -38.88 -18.36
CA PRO A 873 48.19 -39.11 -16.93
C PRO A 873 49.61 -39.61 -16.72
N ALA A 874 50.39 -38.90 -15.88
CA ALA A 874 51.73 -39.33 -15.56
C ALA A 874 51.62 -40.79 -15.09
N ALA A 875 52.37 -41.69 -15.74
CA ALA A 875 52.44 -43.08 -15.32
C ALA A 875 52.67 -43.09 -13.80
N PRO A 876 51.95 -43.93 -13.03
CA PRO A 876 52.08 -43.95 -11.58
C PRO A 876 53.57 -44.02 -11.28
N ALA A 877 54.09 -42.98 -10.64
CA ALA A 877 55.50 -42.93 -10.30
C ALA A 877 55.79 -44.23 -9.55
N ALA A 878 56.76 -45.00 -10.06
CA ALA A 878 57.28 -46.15 -9.34
C ALA A 878 57.48 -45.73 -7.87
N PRO A 879 57.07 -46.54 -6.89
CA PRO A 879 57.07 -46.14 -5.49
C PRO A 879 58.42 -45.53 -5.18
N LEU A 880 58.41 -44.25 -4.80
CA LEU A 880 59.60 -43.54 -4.41
C LEU A 880 60.25 -44.37 -3.29
N THR A 881 61.38 -45.01 -3.59
CA THR A 881 62.31 -45.45 -2.56
C THR A 881 62.59 -44.25 -1.70
N ALA A 882 62.08 -44.29 -0.46
CA ALA A 882 62.23 -43.23 0.50
C ALA A 882 63.72 -42.86 0.63
N PRO A 883 64.07 -41.57 0.69
CA PRO A 883 65.43 -41.17 1.00
C PRO A 883 65.77 -41.71 2.39
N ALA A 884 66.85 -42.50 2.47
CA ALA A 884 67.47 -42.90 3.71
C ALA A 884 67.92 -41.63 4.45
N GLY A 885 67.12 -41.19 5.42
CA GLY A 885 67.39 -39.96 6.18
C GLY A 885 66.17 -39.19 6.69
N ALA A 886 64.94 -39.66 6.47
CA ALA A 886 63.77 -39.07 7.14
C ALA A 886 63.69 -39.57 8.60
N THR A 887 63.82 -38.66 9.55
CA THR A 887 63.50 -38.90 10.96
C THR A 887 62.06 -39.43 11.10
N PRO A 888 61.82 -40.45 11.95
CA PRO A 888 60.48 -40.99 12.13
C PRO A 888 59.63 -39.93 12.84
N ARG A 889 58.75 -39.25 12.10
CA ARG A 889 57.64 -38.50 12.68
C ARG A 889 56.57 -39.51 13.11
N GLY A 890 56.88 -40.27 14.17
CA GLY A 890 55.86 -41.01 14.90
C GLY A 890 54.88 -40.02 15.52
N THR A 891 53.59 -40.22 15.30
CA THR A 891 52.47 -39.40 15.79
C THR A 891 52.35 -39.49 17.31
N PRO A 892 52.89 -38.53 18.09
CA PRO A 892 52.93 -38.61 19.55
C PRO A 892 51.51 -38.59 20.17
N LEU A 893 50.57 -37.98 19.45
CA LEU A 893 49.16 -37.87 19.83
C LEU A 893 48.46 -39.24 19.90
N LEU A 894 48.75 -40.15 18.96
CA LEU A 894 48.10 -41.45 18.90
C LEU A 894 48.63 -42.42 19.96
N ALA A 895 49.93 -42.34 20.29
CA ALA A 895 50.51 -43.08 21.41
C ALA A 895 50.03 -42.54 22.78
N ALA A 896 49.77 -41.24 22.89
CA ALA A 896 49.25 -40.63 24.13
C ALA A 896 47.77 -40.94 24.38
N HIS A 897 46.99 -41.28 23.34
CA HIS A 897 45.56 -41.57 23.42
C HIS A 897 45.21 -42.84 22.61
N PRO A 898 45.63 -44.04 23.05
CA PRO A 898 45.57 -45.24 22.23
C PRO A 898 44.17 -45.87 22.14
N ALA A 899 43.25 -45.49 23.03
CA ALA A 899 41.95 -46.15 23.22
C ALA A 899 41.12 -46.33 21.94
N THR A 900 41.14 -45.34 21.03
CA THR A 900 40.39 -45.44 19.77
C THR A 900 41.02 -46.43 18.80
N CYS A 901 42.35 -46.50 18.75
CA CYS A 901 43.07 -47.44 17.90
C CYS A 901 43.07 -48.87 18.48
N ASP A 902 43.10 -49.02 19.81
CA ASP A 902 42.96 -50.31 20.48
C ASP A 902 41.58 -50.91 20.23
N ALA A 903 40.51 -50.11 20.37
CA ALA A 903 39.15 -50.55 20.06
C ALA A 903 38.98 -50.97 18.59
N LEU A 904 39.69 -50.30 17.67
CA LEU A 904 39.67 -50.65 16.25
C LEU A 904 40.50 -51.92 15.96
N ALA A 905 41.61 -52.13 16.67
CA ALA A 905 42.44 -53.33 16.56
C ALA A 905 41.70 -54.57 17.07
N ASP A 906 41.01 -54.45 18.20
CA ASP A 906 40.13 -55.50 18.75
C ASP A 906 39.00 -55.85 17.77
N LEU A 907 38.34 -54.84 17.19
CA LEU A 907 37.28 -55.03 16.19
C LEU A 907 37.80 -55.76 14.93
N LEU A 908 39.06 -55.56 14.56
CA LEU A 908 39.71 -56.16 13.39
C LEU A 908 40.45 -57.48 13.70
N GLY A 909 40.43 -57.92 14.96
CA GLY A 909 41.08 -59.15 15.44
C GLY A 909 42.60 -59.11 15.33
N TYR A 910 43.20 -57.95 15.61
CA TYR A 910 44.65 -57.73 15.54
C TYR A 910 45.27 -57.63 16.94
N ASP A 911 45.91 -58.71 17.39
CA ASP A 911 46.48 -58.84 18.76
C ASP A 911 47.85 -58.14 18.95
N GLY A 912 48.13 -57.09 18.18
CA GLY A 912 49.43 -56.41 18.20
C GLY A 912 49.50 -55.29 19.25
N THR A 913 50.56 -55.25 20.04
CA THR A 913 50.81 -54.14 20.99
C THR A 913 51.45 -52.93 20.30
N TRP A 914 51.22 -51.73 20.82
CA TRP A 914 51.91 -50.51 20.39
C TRP A 914 53.44 -50.69 20.46
N GLN A 915 54.13 -50.28 19.39
CA GLN A 915 55.59 -50.38 19.29
C GLN A 915 56.24 -49.01 19.51
N ASP A 916 57.31 -48.98 20.31
CA ASP A 916 58.09 -47.77 20.53
C ASP A 916 58.84 -47.35 19.25
N ALA A 917 58.79 -46.06 18.92
CA ALA A 917 59.33 -45.49 17.68
C ALA A 917 60.87 -45.58 17.53
N ALA A 918 61.57 -46.11 18.53
CA ALA A 918 63.02 -46.31 18.52
C ALA A 918 63.46 -47.71 18.01
N SER A 919 62.54 -48.64 17.73
CA SER A 919 62.91 -49.94 17.19
C SER A 919 63.03 -49.90 15.65
N THR A 920 64.20 -50.25 15.14
CA THR A 920 64.56 -50.25 13.70
C THR A 920 64.11 -51.52 12.96
N ALA A 921 63.10 -52.22 13.45
CA ALA A 921 62.46 -53.31 12.71
C ALA A 921 61.33 -52.72 11.85
N GLY A 922 61.42 -52.88 10.53
CA GLY A 922 60.42 -52.36 9.58
C GLY A 922 58.98 -52.85 9.88
N PRO A 923 57.96 -52.20 9.31
CA PRO A 923 56.56 -52.35 9.72
C PRO A 923 55.98 -53.74 9.36
N GLN A 924 56.23 -54.73 10.22
CA GLN A 924 55.73 -56.11 10.03
C GLN A 924 54.19 -56.20 10.13
N GLY A 925 53.56 -55.33 10.92
CA GLY A 925 52.10 -55.30 11.10
C GLY A 925 51.32 -54.87 9.86
N ALA A 926 51.83 -53.89 9.11
CA ALA A 926 51.19 -53.41 7.89
C ALA A 926 51.20 -54.48 6.77
N ALA A 927 52.29 -55.24 6.66
CA ALA A 927 52.39 -56.37 5.73
C ALA A 927 51.46 -57.54 6.12
N ALA A 928 51.34 -57.84 7.43
CA ALA A 928 50.43 -58.88 7.91
C ALA A 928 48.95 -58.53 7.68
N LEU A 929 48.55 -57.28 7.93
CA LEU A 929 47.17 -56.82 7.72
C LEU A 929 46.79 -56.75 6.23
N THR A 930 47.69 -56.30 5.36
CA THR A 930 47.46 -56.28 3.90
C THR A 930 47.43 -57.68 3.29
N THR A 931 48.15 -58.63 3.87
CA THR A 931 48.10 -60.06 3.47
C THR A 931 46.82 -60.73 3.98
N ARG A 932 46.38 -60.42 5.21
CA ARG A 932 45.18 -61.02 5.83
C ARG A 932 43.87 -60.45 5.29
N TYR A 933 43.86 -59.18 4.90
CA TYR A 933 42.69 -58.50 4.32
C TYR A 933 43.03 -57.90 2.95
N PRO A 934 43.32 -58.75 1.94
CA PRO A 934 43.79 -58.30 0.63
C PRO A 934 42.69 -57.58 -0.18
N ALA A 935 41.41 -57.75 0.20
CA ALA A 935 40.30 -57.02 -0.39
C ALA A 935 40.34 -55.53 -0.01
N THR A 936 40.65 -55.21 1.25
CA THR A 936 40.76 -53.83 1.75
C THR A 936 41.96 -53.12 1.12
N ALA A 937 43.11 -53.80 1.02
CA ALA A 937 44.29 -53.26 0.35
C ALA A 937 44.01 -52.99 -1.14
N ARG A 938 43.27 -53.87 -1.83
CA ARG A 938 42.86 -53.68 -3.23
C ARG A 938 41.82 -52.56 -3.38
N ALA A 939 40.88 -52.42 -2.46
CA ALA A 939 39.89 -51.36 -2.47
C ALA A 939 40.52 -49.98 -2.21
N VAL A 940 41.44 -49.88 -1.25
CA VAL A 940 42.22 -48.66 -0.99
C VAL A 940 43.16 -48.35 -2.15
N ALA A 941 43.79 -49.36 -2.75
CA ALA A 941 44.58 -49.16 -3.96
C ALA A 941 43.70 -48.61 -5.10
N ALA A 942 42.51 -49.16 -5.32
CA ALA A 942 41.56 -48.65 -6.32
C ALA A 942 41.11 -47.21 -6.04
N LEU A 943 40.91 -46.84 -4.77
CA LEU A 943 40.62 -45.49 -4.31
C LEU A 943 41.79 -44.52 -4.55
N LEU A 944 43.02 -44.96 -4.31
CA LEU A 944 44.24 -44.13 -4.44
C LEU A 944 44.72 -44.03 -5.90
N THR A 945 44.48 -45.05 -6.71
CA THR A 945 44.83 -45.03 -8.15
C THR A 945 43.74 -44.40 -9.02
N GLY A 946 42.66 -43.89 -8.41
CA GLY A 946 41.61 -43.15 -9.09
C GLY A 946 41.07 -43.86 -10.33
N SER A 947 40.17 -44.83 -10.12
CA SER A 947 39.32 -45.36 -11.20
C SER A 947 38.05 -44.50 -11.35
#